data_AF-A0A5Q4SBH6-F1
#
_entry.id   AF-A0A5Q4SBH6-F1
#
_cell.length_a   1.000
_cell.length_b   1.000
_cell.length_c   1.000
_cell.angle_alpha   90.00
_cell.angle_beta   90.00
_cell.angle_gamma   90.00
#
_symmetry.space_group_name_H-M   'P 1'
#
loop_
_entity.id
_entity.type
_entity.pdbx_description
1 polymer ?
#
loop_
_entity_poly.entity_id
_entity_poly.type
_entity_poly.pdbx_seq_one_letter_code
_entity_poly.pdbx_strand_id
1 'polypeptide(L)'
;MFPNTAHEPHPPAGADAPRAGGRHGDDLDPGADWQHYVRGPAQSVVRPVAVLSSFGDVTGEEALLTRTGSVVLTMEHGGSEPSVVMDYGQNVAGVPWIEVASSTGKPTLLVSYSESATWTDADGDFEGSHNDTGSHDRVETFHVHERATVSSGLIQGGQRYQRIALSSPGTLVISDVGLHYTSPRATAADYRGWFACSSDLLNRVWYDGAYTVQLNQLPACTLPVAWTVSDGSLVARGGNLAVLTSGTGWSDCTVTFQTQVVERAAGWIVRASEEGRHGYLFVLRAAEGPGNPACLEQFYVDDGHEERPQDNVRRYTLLGRVPLNLGLDGSWHDVRTTMAGHLITVAVDGQTLCTLDISRLPAGVPARMNGSVGFHQAWGFKHRAEHARFRHLRVVAADGSILHHDTLADEAALAAFSGDAVRHPNPLPVILDGGKRDRTVWSGDLLVQIPTLFSTTAAEDYVRGSIELLNGYQEATGQSAARVPPVLPPASGPQHGQTYSAVYSMHQLVNLALHHLYTGDLTLSEEQWPWARRMLDWCRTLLDDRGLIVTDENNGLDWDWYDGPKTGAVTAYNAAYHQMLHHAAAVAEALGRPEEADGLRRQADTLRSAVNEHLYDTARHLYRLSDQQPDGVSLDGNSLAVLSGLPPQGEAPKILAALEAVLPGTPYGPSPFSADTGFWPQVSPYVSDMYLRALFTERATYNALDLIRRLWGHMATSDLHAVGTAWELVGTDGSPGFGAKTSLAHGWAAGATAALSAHVLGIRPASPGFATWSISPQPGDLTWARGRVPTPHGPIEVSWTRPGDGFALELTVPDGTHGTVTVPLPREQARPVIHFLSPHAPTDDGEYRVRTRGLVADLSITTGGSYRVTVG
;
A
#
# COMPACT_ATOMS: atom_id res chain seq x y z
N MET A 1 -12.65 46.63 26.24
CA MET A 1 -12.75 48.10 26.13
C MET A 1 -12.40 48.45 24.69
N PHE A 2 -13.40 48.76 23.87
CA PHE A 2 -13.27 49.27 22.49
C PHE A 2 -12.69 50.71 22.53
N PRO A 3 -12.02 51.25 21.48
CA PRO A 3 -12.70 51.50 20.20
C PRO A 3 -11.91 51.40 18.88
N ASN A 4 -12.68 50.92 17.90
CA ASN A 4 -12.82 51.27 16.48
C ASN A 4 -12.22 52.61 16.00
N THR A 5 -11.59 52.62 14.82
CA THR A 5 -11.84 53.62 13.75
C THR A 5 -11.41 53.07 12.39
N ALA A 6 -12.29 53.26 11.41
CA ALA A 6 -12.14 52.87 10.01
C ALA A 6 -11.43 53.95 9.19
N HIS A 7 -10.71 53.54 8.13
CA HIS A 7 -10.53 54.32 6.90
C HIS A 7 -10.12 53.38 5.75
N GLU A 8 -10.96 53.29 4.71
CA GLU A 8 -10.58 52.81 3.38
C GLU A 8 -9.65 53.81 2.69
N PRO A 9 -8.83 53.33 1.74
CA PRO A 9 -8.91 53.92 0.41
C PRO A 9 -8.85 52.90 -0.75
N HIS A 10 -9.52 53.27 -1.84
CA HIS A 10 -9.57 52.65 -3.16
C HIS A 10 -8.22 52.15 -3.73
N PRO A 11 -8.19 51.04 -4.51
CA PRO A 11 -7.03 50.66 -5.31
C PRO A 11 -7.04 51.32 -6.71
N PRO A 12 -5.87 51.62 -7.30
CA PRO A 12 -5.76 52.09 -8.67
C PRO A 12 -5.85 50.94 -9.68
N ALA A 13 -6.34 51.28 -10.87
CA ALA A 13 -6.55 50.40 -12.00
C ALA A 13 -5.25 50.09 -12.78
N GLY A 14 -5.13 48.85 -13.25
CA GLY A 14 -4.63 48.50 -14.58
C GLY A 14 -3.16 48.05 -14.71
N ALA A 15 -2.96 46.74 -14.89
CA ALA A 15 -2.05 46.18 -15.89
C ALA A 15 -2.45 44.71 -16.17
N ASP A 16 -2.64 44.40 -17.45
CA ASP A 16 -3.32 43.24 -18.00
C ASP A 16 -2.63 41.88 -17.76
N ALA A 17 -3.42 40.89 -17.34
CA ALA A 17 -3.13 39.47 -17.48
C ALA A 17 -4.04 38.88 -18.58
N PRO A 18 -3.55 37.97 -19.44
CA PRO A 18 -4.30 37.51 -20.60
C PRO A 18 -5.50 36.65 -20.19
N ARG A 19 -6.69 37.09 -20.62
CA ARG A 19 -7.97 36.40 -20.46
C ARG A 19 -7.96 35.06 -21.21
N ALA A 20 -7.97 33.95 -20.48
CA ALA A 20 -8.47 32.68 -20.99
C ALA A 20 -9.99 32.81 -21.18
N GLY A 21 -10.43 32.75 -22.44
CA GLY A 21 -11.84 32.90 -22.81
C GLY A 21 -12.69 31.75 -22.27
N GLY A 22 -13.68 32.11 -21.45
CA GLY A 22 -14.77 31.21 -21.07
C GLY A 22 -15.63 30.86 -22.27
N ARG A 23 -15.97 29.56 -22.38
CA ARG A 23 -17.13 29.08 -23.12
C ARG A 23 -18.12 28.53 -22.09
N HIS A 24 -19.22 29.24 -21.88
CA HIS A 24 -20.47 28.67 -21.39
C HIS A 24 -21.40 28.52 -22.59
N GLY A 25 -22.05 27.37 -22.70
CA GLY A 25 -23.08 27.07 -23.70
C GLY A 25 -23.06 25.60 -24.12
N ASP A 26 -23.88 24.80 -23.44
CA ASP A 26 -24.68 23.68 -23.95
C ASP A 26 -24.19 22.99 -25.24
N ASP A 27 -23.43 21.91 -25.06
CA ASP A 27 -23.51 20.64 -25.81
C ASP A 27 -22.48 19.70 -25.16
N LEU A 28 -22.94 18.81 -24.26
CA LEU A 28 -22.12 17.73 -23.75
C LEU A 28 -21.94 16.70 -24.87
N ASP A 29 -20.71 16.54 -25.34
CA ASP A 29 -20.32 15.53 -26.33
C ASP A 29 -20.69 14.12 -25.81
N PRO A 30 -21.57 13.37 -26.50
CA PRO A 30 -21.85 11.97 -26.17
C PRO A 30 -20.62 11.04 -26.33
N GLY A 31 -19.49 11.58 -26.80
CA GLY A 31 -18.17 10.96 -26.86
C GLY A 31 -17.16 11.44 -25.82
N ALA A 32 -17.56 11.80 -24.58
CA ALA A 32 -16.61 12.11 -23.49
C ALA A 32 -15.48 11.05 -23.43
N ASP A 33 -14.30 11.42 -23.94
CA ASP A 33 -13.17 10.54 -24.20
C ASP A 33 -12.47 10.21 -22.89
N TRP A 34 -13.10 9.40 -22.05
CA TRP A 34 -12.64 9.04 -20.70
C TRP A 34 -11.14 8.66 -20.63
N GLN A 35 -10.59 8.20 -21.74
CA GLN A 35 -9.20 7.86 -21.96
C GLN A 35 -8.23 8.99 -21.59
N HIS A 36 -8.61 10.26 -21.73
CA HIS A 36 -7.74 11.39 -21.35
C HIS A 36 -7.54 11.53 -19.84
N TYR A 37 -8.40 10.91 -19.01
CA TYR A 37 -8.21 10.89 -17.56
C TYR A 37 -7.24 9.77 -17.12
N VAL A 38 -6.91 8.81 -17.99
CA VAL A 38 -5.99 7.72 -17.64
C VAL A 38 -4.58 8.27 -17.44
N ARG A 39 -4.03 8.02 -16.26
CA ARG A 39 -2.74 8.59 -15.81
C ARG A 39 -1.53 7.69 -16.05
N GLY A 40 -1.74 6.39 -16.26
CA GLY A 40 -0.65 5.44 -16.44
C GLY A 40 0.32 5.86 -17.56
N PRO A 41 1.64 5.91 -17.32
CA PRO A 41 2.59 6.35 -18.34
C PRO A 41 2.68 5.32 -19.46
N ALA A 42 2.67 5.78 -20.72
CA ALA A 42 2.77 4.91 -21.89
C ALA A 42 4.18 4.33 -22.11
N GLN A 43 5.22 4.94 -21.51
CA GLN A 43 6.62 4.55 -21.69
C GLN A 43 7.21 4.01 -20.39
N SER A 44 8.19 3.11 -20.52
CA SER A 44 8.96 2.57 -19.38
C SER A 44 9.91 3.59 -18.75
N VAL A 45 10.30 4.61 -19.51
CA VAL A 45 11.11 5.72 -19.03
C VAL A 45 10.21 6.95 -18.97
N VAL A 46 9.97 7.44 -17.76
CA VAL A 46 9.27 8.69 -17.51
C VAL A 46 10.32 9.78 -17.40
N ARG A 47 10.08 10.93 -18.02
CA ARG A 47 10.93 12.12 -17.91
C ARG A 47 10.15 13.27 -17.29
N PRO A 48 10.84 14.25 -16.69
CA PRO A 48 10.22 15.50 -16.28
C PRO A 48 9.52 16.21 -17.45
N VAL A 49 8.43 16.89 -17.14
CA VAL A 49 7.64 17.68 -18.11
C VAL A 49 7.72 19.18 -17.83
N ALA A 50 8.26 19.59 -16.69
CA ALA A 50 8.48 20.97 -16.32
C ALA A 50 9.69 21.14 -15.37
N VAL A 51 10.21 22.36 -15.29
CA VAL A 51 11.12 22.81 -14.23
C VAL A 51 10.28 23.60 -13.22
N LEU A 52 10.23 23.14 -11.97
CA LEU A 52 9.49 23.82 -10.91
C LEU A 52 10.25 25.07 -10.43
N SER A 53 11.57 24.95 -10.22
CA SER A 53 12.42 26.04 -9.76
C SER A 53 13.89 25.77 -10.06
N SER A 54 14.69 26.83 -10.10
CA SER A 54 16.16 26.77 -10.13
C SER A 54 16.74 27.81 -9.16
N PHE A 55 17.89 27.51 -8.56
CA PHE A 55 18.58 28.37 -7.60
C PHE A 55 20.10 28.27 -7.78
N GLY A 56 20.82 29.39 -7.58
CA GLY A 56 22.28 29.44 -7.73
C GLY A 56 22.73 29.53 -9.19
N ASP A 57 23.97 29.11 -9.46
CA ASP A 57 24.56 29.11 -10.81
C ASP A 57 24.14 27.84 -11.58
N VAL A 58 22.97 27.94 -12.21
CA VAL A 58 22.36 26.94 -13.07
C VAL A 58 22.09 27.57 -14.43
N THR A 59 22.46 26.88 -15.51
CA THR A 59 22.15 27.33 -16.88
C THR A 59 21.68 26.17 -17.75
N GLY A 60 20.67 26.42 -18.59
CA GLY A 60 20.19 25.43 -19.56
C GLY A 60 19.22 24.40 -18.97
N GLU A 61 18.54 24.73 -17.88
CA GLU A 61 17.57 23.88 -17.17
C GLU A 61 16.46 23.33 -18.08
N GLU A 62 15.96 24.15 -19.01
CA GLU A 62 14.95 23.75 -20.03
C GLU A 62 15.50 22.78 -21.09
N ALA A 63 16.82 22.63 -21.20
CA ALA A 63 17.43 21.73 -22.18
C ALA A 63 17.13 20.26 -21.86
N LEU A 64 16.89 19.93 -20.59
CA LEU A 64 16.47 18.59 -20.16
C LEU A 64 15.05 18.24 -20.64
N LEU A 65 14.14 19.22 -20.69
CA LEU A 65 12.77 18.99 -21.16
C LEU A 65 12.72 18.78 -22.68
N THR A 66 13.49 19.58 -23.42
CA THR A 66 13.52 19.52 -24.90
C THR A 66 14.45 18.45 -25.45
N ARG A 67 15.36 17.92 -24.63
CA ARG A 67 16.41 16.96 -25.01
C ARG A 67 17.33 17.45 -26.13
N THR A 68 17.57 18.77 -26.16
CA THR A 68 18.39 19.41 -27.21
C THR A 68 19.74 19.91 -26.70
N GLY A 69 20.05 19.72 -25.41
CA GLY A 69 21.28 20.24 -24.82
C GLY A 69 21.59 19.62 -23.46
N SER A 70 22.11 20.44 -22.55
CA SER A 70 22.48 20.02 -21.19
C SER A 70 22.23 21.15 -20.21
N VAL A 71 21.92 20.79 -18.96
CA VAL A 71 21.97 21.73 -17.84
C VAL A 71 23.37 21.72 -17.24
N VAL A 72 23.85 22.90 -16.84
CA VAL A 72 25.15 23.09 -16.20
C VAL A 72 24.91 23.65 -14.81
N LEU A 73 25.42 22.95 -13.80
CA LEU A 73 25.46 23.42 -12.41
C LEU A 73 26.91 23.74 -12.05
N THR A 74 27.15 24.91 -11.48
CA THR A 74 28.49 25.33 -11.02
C THR A 74 28.45 25.79 -9.58
N MET A 75 29.35 25.26 -8.76
CA MET A 75 29.53 25.67 -7.38
C MET A 75 30.97 26.14 -7.16
N GLU A 76 31.14 27.43 -6.82
CA GLU A 76 32.43 27.96 -6.39
C GLU A 76 32.73 27.59 -4.93
N HIS A 77 34.01 27.67 -4.54
CA HIS A 77 34.40 27.42 -3.16
C HIS A 77 33.77 28.44 -2.20
N GLY A 78 32.94 27.98 -1.27
CA GLY A 78 32.17 28.85 -0.36
C GLY A 78 30.95 29.52 -1.01
N GLY A 79 30.61 29.17 -2.26
CA GLY A 79 29.41 29.62 -2.94
C GLY A 79 28.13 28.92 -2.45
N SER A 80 26.98 29.41 -2.92
CA SER A 80 25.68 28.77 -2.68
C SER A 80 25.54 27.46 -3.46
N GLU A 81 24.83 26.49 -2.90
CA GLU A 81 24.48 25.22 -3.56
C GLU A 81 23.57 25.47 -4.79
N PRO A 82 24.06 25.30 -6.03
CA PRO A 82 23.22 25.40 -7.22
C PRO A 82 22.26 24.20 -7.26
N SER A 83 21.00 24.43 -7.66
CA SER A 83 20.02 23.35 -7.78
C SER A 83 18.91 23.63 -8.77
N VAL A 84 18.34 22.57 -9.33
CA VAL A 84 17.16 22.57 -10.19
C VAL A 84 16.15 21.55 -9.68
N VAL A 85 14.87 21.90 -9.64
CA VAL A 85 13.78 20.99 -9.26
C VAL A 85 12.97 20.64 -10.50
N MET A 86 12.98 19.36 -10.85
CA MET A 86 12.27 18.79 -11.99
C MET A 86 10.88 18.30 -11.56
N ASP A 87 9.84 18.57 -12.35
CA ASP A 87 8.47 18.13 -12.14
C ASP A 87 8.06 17.10 -13.21
N TYR A 88 7.66 15.91 -12.78
CA TYR A 88 7.15 14.82 -13.63
C TYR A 88 5.67 14.98 -14.00
N GLY A 89 5.00 16.02 -13.50
CA GLY A 89 3.62 16.41 -13.79
C GLY A 89 2.57 15.67 -12.97
N GLN A 90 2.92 14.50 -12.44
CA GLN A 90 2.09 13.65 -11.57
C GLN A 90 2.98 12.71 -10.77
N ASN A 91 2.39 11.99 -9.81
CA ASN A 91 3.10 10.96 -9.07
C ASN A 91 3.53 9.82 -10.00
N VAL A 92 4.77 9.38 -9.87
CA VAL A 92 5.36 8.25 -10.58
C VAL A 92 6.21 7.43 -9.61
N ALA A 93 6.42 6.16 -9.91
CA ALA A 93 7.17 5.26 -9.02
C ALA A 93 8.20 4.46 -9.80
N GLY A 94 9.45 4.47 -9.31
CA GLY A 94 10.52 3.78 -9.99
C GLY A 94 11.93 4.06 -9.50
N VAL A 95 12.88 3.86 -10.41
CA VAL A 95 14.33 4.03 -10.20
C VAL A 95 14.79 5.28 -10.97
N PRO A 96 15.03 6.42 -10.30
CA PRO A 96 15.59 7.61 -10.91
C PRO A 96 17.01 7.40 -11.45
N TRP A 97 17.34 8.11 -12.51
CA TRP A 97 18.68 8.13 -13.09
C TRP A 97 19.02 9.51 -13.67
N ILE A 98 20.31 9.82 -13.74
CA ILE A 98 20.87 11.07 -14.26
C ILE A 98 22.05 10.73 -15.17
N GLU A 99 22.03 11.25 -16.40
CA GLU A 99 23.15 11.16 -17.34
C GLU A 99 24.07 12.38 -17.19
N VAL A 100 25.27 12.15 -16.67
CA VAL A 100 26.32 13.17 -16.54
C VAL A 100 27.21 13.12 -17.78
N ALA A 101 27.20 14.21 -18.54
CA ALA A 101 27.99 14.36 -19.75
C ALA A 101 29.47 14.67 -19.44
N SER A 102 29.72 15.50 -18.42
CA SER A 102 31.08 15.83 -17.95
C SER A 102 31.08 16.40 -16.53
N SER A 103 32.21 16.28 -15.84
CA SER A 103 32.43 16.77 -14.48
C SER A 103 33.80 17.43 -14.37
N THR A 104 33.90 18.56 -13.66
CA THR A 104 35.16 19.27 -13.36
C THR A 104 35.22 19.58 -11.87
N GLY A 105 36.36 19.34 -11.22
CA GLY A 105 36.55 19.64 -9.78
C GLY A 105 36.13 18.52 -8.82
N LYS A 106 35.63 17.39 -9.32
CA LYS A 106 35.11 16.26 -8.54
C LYS A 106 33.97 16.64 -7.56
N PRO A 107 32.94 17.37 -8.02
CA PRO A 107 31.83 17.77 -7.19
C PRO A 107 31.02 16.56 -6.73
N THR A 108 30.28 16.78 -5.67
CA THR A 108 29.32 15.86 -5.08
C THR A 108 27.93 16.25 -5.57
N LEU A 109 27.27 15.34 -6.28
CA LEU A 109 25.89 15.49 -6.73
C LEU A 109 24.95 15.05 -5.60
N LEU A 110 24.05 15.95 -5.20
CA LEU A 110 22.98 15.68 -4.24
C LEU A 110 21.65 15.62 -4.99
N VAL A 111 20.87 14.56 -4.77
CA VAL A 111 19.56 14.38 -5.38
C VAL A 111 18.55 14.16 -4.27
N SER A 112 17.43 14.89 -4.27
CA SER A 112 16.33 14.65 -3.34
C SER A 112 15.00 14.46 -4.08
N TYR A 113 14.09 13.72 -3.45
CA TYR A 113 12.83 13.27 -4.07
C TYR A 113 11.64 13.68 -3.22
N SER A 114 10.53 14.00 -3.88
CA SER A 114 9.32 14.44 -3.19
C SER A 114 8.06 14.10 -3.97
N GLU A 115 6.99 13.70 -3.28
CA GLU A 115 5.65 13.65 -3.88
C GLU A 115 5.06 15.07 -3.99
N SER A 116 5.42 16.00 -3.10
CA SER A 116 4.77 17.32 -2.95
C SER A 116 5.70 18.48 -3.31
N ALA A 117 5.16 19.56 -3.88
CA ALA A 117 5.97 20.74 -4.20
C ALA A 117 6.53 21.42 -2.94
N THR A 118 5.87 21.21 -1.79
CA THR A 118 6.23 21.82 -0.50
C THR A 118 7.56 21.33 0.07
N TRP A 119 7.96 20.08 -0.22
CA TRP A 119 9.14 19.44 0.38
C TRP A 119 10.16 19.08 -0.70
N THR A 120 10.54 20.07 -1.49
CA THR A 120 11.49 19.94 -2.60
C THR A 120 12.89 20.47 -2.27
N ASP A 121 13.19 20.65 -0.99
CA ASP A 121 14.51 21.10 -0.51
C ASP A 121 15.53 19.95 -0.49
N ALA A 122 16.69 20.18 0.15
CA ALA A 122 17.78 19.21 0.23
C ALA A 122 17.41 17.93 1.01
N ASP A 123 16.35 17.95 1.82
CA ASP A 123 15.91 16.81 2.63
C ASP A 123 14.81 15.98 1.94
N GLY A 124 14.16 16.54 0.91
CA GLY A 124 13.03 15.90 0.23
C GLY A 124 11.79 15.79 1.14
N ASP A 125 10.86 14.89 0.83
CA ASP A 125 9.66 14.68 1.66
C ASP A 125 9.83 13.72 2.85
N PHE A 126 11.07 13.51 3.31
CA PHE A 126 11.40 12.69 4.50
C PHE A 126 10.97 11.20 4.37
N GLU A 127 11.65 10.29 5.08
CA GLU A 127 11.40 8.81 5.18
C GLU A 127 10.61 8.17 4.02
N GLY A 128 11.31 7.49 3.11
CA GLY A 128 10.73 6.72 2.01
C GLY A 128 10.06 5.42 2.48
N SER A 129 10.62 4.29 2.06
CA SER A 129 10.11 2.97 2.44
C SER A 129 10.32 2.70 3.93
N HIS A 130 9.37 2.03 4.61
CA HIS A 130 9.58 1.45 5.95
C HIS A 130 9.99 -0.02 5.88
N ASN A 131 10.52 -0.45 4.74
CA ASN A 131 11.07 -1.78 4.57
C ASN A 131 12.03 -1.80 3.37
N ASP A 132 12.54 -2.98 3.09
CA ASP A 132 13.61 -3.22 2.14
C ASP A 132 13.18 -3.26 0.66
N THR A 133 11.93 -2.93 0.34
CA THR A 133 11.40 -2.90 -1.03
C THR A 133 11.76 -1.63 -1.80
N GLY A 134 12.33 -0.64 -1.13
CA GLY A 134 12.66 0.66 -1.69
C GLY A 134 13.65 1.44 -0.84
N SER A 135 14.07 2.60 -1.34
CA SER A 135 14.93 3.51 -0.59
C SER A 135 14.21 4.04 0.65
N HIS A 136 14.90 4.00 1.79
CA HIS A 136 14.44 4.64 3.03
C HIS A 136 14.77 6.14 3.05
N ASP A 137 15.88 6.52 2.41
CA ASP A 137 16.29 7.90 2.28
C ASP A 137 15.64 8.51 1.04
N ARG A 138 15.09 9.71 1.19
CA ARG A 138 14.58 10.55 0.09
C ARG A 138 15.65 11.44 -0.51
N VAL A 139 16.92 11.15 -0.18
CA VAL A 139 18.09 11.89 -0.59
C VAL A 139 19.20 10.91 -0.94
N GLU A 140 19.87 11.12 -2.06
CA GLU A 140 21.01 10.33 -2.52
C GLU A 140 22.18 11.25 -2.86
N THR A 141 23.39 10.73 -2.63
CA THR A 141 24.64 11.43 -2.94
C THR A 141 25.48 10.61 -3.90
N PHE A 142 25.92 11.23 -5.00
CA PHE A 142 26.77 10.61 -6.00
C PHE A 142 28.09 11.37 -6.16
N HIS A 143 29.20 10.66 -6.12
CA HIS A 143 30.52 11.21 -6.43
C HIS A 143 30.83 10.97 -7.91
N VAL A 144 30.67 12.01 -8.74
CA VAL A 144 30.80 11.89 -10.20
C VAL A 144 32.09 12.55 -10.66
N HIS A 145 33.03 11.74 -11.14
CA HIS A 145 34.37 12.18 -11.51
C HIS A 145 34.62 12.22 -13.02
N GLU A 146 33.73 11.61 -13.80
CA GLU A 146 33.79 11.53 -15.24
C GLU A 146 32.38 11.37 -15.82
N ARG A 147 32.30 11.13 -17.13
CA ARG A 147 31.02 10.83 -17.80
C ARG A 147 30.44 9.54 -17.24
N ALA A 148 29.22 9.59 -16.74
CA ALA A 148 28.55 8.43 -16.14
C ALA A 148 27.04 8.57 -16.18
N THR A 149 26.34 7.44 -16.17
CA THR A 149 24.93 7.39 -15.76
C THR A 149 24.92 6.99 -14.29
N VAL A 150 24.37 7.85 -13.43
CA VAL A 150 24.13 7.52 -12.03
C VAL A 150 22.66 7.17 -11.86
N SER A 151 22.37 6.13 -11.08
CA SER A 151 21.01 5.69 -10.80
C SER A 151 20.87 5.40 -9.32
N SER A 152 19.64 5.53 -8.81
CA SER A 152 19.35 5.10 -7.46
C SER A 152 19.65 3.60 -7.31
N GLY A 153 20.23 3.21 -6.17
CA GLY A 153 20.55 1.80 -5.90
C GLY A 153 19.31 0.94 -5.58
N LEU A 154 18.27 1.61 -5.08
CA LEU A 154 16.96 1.05 -4.74
C LEU A 154 15.85 1.85 -5.44
N ILE A 155 14.65 1.29 -5.50
CA ILE A 155 13.48 1.98 -6.02
C ILE A 155 13.12 3.11 -5.05
N GLN A 156 13.10 4.37 -5.50
CA GLN A 156 12.68 5.50 -4.66
C GLN A 156 11.19 5.46 -4.31
N GLY A 157 10.39 4.82 -5.17
CA GLY A 157 8.93 4.73 -5.00
C GLY A 157 8.25 5.99 -5.52
N GLY A 158 7.08 6.30 -4.96
CA GLY A 158 6.27 7.47 -5.29
C GLY A 158 7.07 8.77 -5.21
N GLN A 159 7.12 9.50 -6.32
CA GLN A 159 7.65 10.85 -6.42
C GLN A 159 6.95 11.59 -7.56
N ARG A 160 6.82 12.91 -7.43
CA ARG A 160 6.49 13.81 -8.54
C ARG A 160 7.65 14.77 -8.84
N TYR A 161 8.43 15.12 -7.84
CA TYR A 161 9.50 16.09 -7.93
C TYR A 161 10.85 15.45 -7.65
N GLN A 162 11.86 15.90 -8.39
CA GLN A 162 13.26 15.49 -8.21
C GLN A 162 14.14 16.74 -8.23
N ARG A 163 14.79 17.03 -7.11
CA ARG A 163 15.79 18.10 -7.02
C ARG A 163 17.17 17.54 -7.32
N ILE A 164 17.93 18.28 -8.11
CA ILE A 164 19.31 17.95 -8.50
C ILE A 164 20.19 19.13 -8.10
N ALA A 165 21.23 18.90 -7.31
CA ALA A 165 22.07 19.94 -6.73
C ALA A 165 23.55 19.56 -6.62
N LEU A 166 24.43 20.55 -6.44
CA LEU A 166 25.83 20.32 -6.06
C LEU A 166 26.07 20.68 -4.60
N SER A 167 26.50 19.71 -3.79
CA SER A 167 26.84 19.93 -2.37
C SER A 167 28.34 20.18 -2.13
N SER A 168 29.16 20.16 -3.18
CA SER A 168 30.57 20.52 -3.10
C SER A 168 31.07 21.25 -4.37
N PRO A 169 32.17 22.03 -4.27
CA PRO A 169 32.64 22.86 -5.38
C PRO A 169 33.00 22.05 -6.64
N GLY A 170 32.69 22.63 -7.80
CA GLY A 170 32.95 22.05 -9.12
C GLY A 170 31.86 22.40 -10.12
N THR A 171 31.95 21.82 -11.31
CA THR A 171 30.97 21.98 -12.38
C THR A 171 30.51 20.61 -12.86
N LEU A 172 29.21 20.45 -13.03
CA LEU A 172 28.59 19.23 -13.53
C LEU A 172 27.65 19.55 -14.68
N VAL A 173 27.82 18.83 -15.79
CA VAL A 173 27.01 18.98 -17.01
C VAL A 173 26.13 17.74 -17.14
N ILE A 174 24.81 17.93 -17.10
CA ILE A 174 23.82 16.85 -17.15
C ILE A 174 23.10 16.90 -18.49
N SER A 175 23.08 15.78 -19.23
CA SER A 175 22.47 15.70 -20.56
C SER A 175 21.06 15.13 -20.58
N ASP A 176 20.70 14.28 -19.62
CA ASP A 176 19.35 13.72 -19.51
C ASP A 176 19.06 13.31 -18.05
N VAL A 177 17.79 13.23 -17.72
CA VAL A 177 17.28 12.78 -16.41
C VAL A 177 15.97 12.04 -16.63
N GLY A 178 15.74 11.01 -15.85
CA GLY A 178 14.46 10.33 -15.87
C GLY A 178 14.31 9.31 -14.77
N LEU A 179 13.25 8.51 -14.92
CA LEU A 179 12.87 7.47 -13.99
C LEU A 179 12.47 6.22 -14.79
N HIS A 180 13.05 5.08 -14.43
CA HIS A 180 12.59 3.79 -14.90
C HIS A 180 11.36 3.38 -14.09
N TYR A 181 10.18 3.43 -14.73
CA TYR A 181 8.90 3.17 -14.07
C TYR A 181 8.76 1.68 -13.73
N THR A 182 8.42 1.38 -12.47
CA THR A 182 8.41 0.01 -11.95
C THR A 182 7.02 -0.59 -11.79
N SER A 183 5.98 0.24 -11.69
CA SER A 183 4.60 -0.24 -11.57
C SER A 183 4.04 -0.67 -12.95
N PRO A 184 2.89 -1.37 -13.01
CA PRO A 184 2.24 -1.70 -14.28
C PRO A 184 1.91 -0.45 -15.10
N ARG A 185 2.14 -0.50 -16.40
CA ARG A 185 1.86 0.60 -17.34
C ARG A 185 0.50 0.42 -18.00
N ALA A 186 -0.57 0.42 -17.21
CA ALA A 186 -1.93 0.35 -17.75
C ALA A 186 -2.27 1.67 -18.45
N THR A 187 -2.40 1.61 -19.77
CA THR A 187 -2.94 2.66 -20.63
C THR A 187 -4.46 2.48 -20.76
N ALA A 188 -5.14 3.40 -21.45
CA ALA A 188 -6.57 3.25 -21.71
C ALA A 188 -6.94 1.92 -22.40
N ALA A 189 -6.03 1.30 -23.16
CA ALA A 189 -6.27 0.00 -23.78
C ALA A 189 -6.32 -1.16 -22.76
N ASP A 190 -5.70 -0.99 -21.59
CA ASP A 190 -5.60 -2.01 -20.54
C ASP A 190 -6.76 -1.91 -19.52
N TYR A 191 -7.52 -0.81 -19.54
CA TYR A 191 -8.68 -0.62 -18.67
C TYR A 191 -9.85 -1.49 -19.15
N ARG A 192 -10.22 -2.48 -18.33
CA ARG A 192 -11.37 -3.37 -18.59
C ARG A 192 -12.67 -2.79 -18.07
N GLY A 193 -12.60 -1.89 -17.11
CA GLY A 193 -13.67 -1.02 -16.63
C GLY A 193 -13.29 0.45 -16.69
N TRP A 194 -14.30 1.31 -16.81
CA TRP A 194 -14.13 2.76 -16.88
C TRP A 194 -15.42 3.47 -16.46
N PHE A 195 -15.29 4.73 -16.07
CA PHE A 195 -16.39 5.57 -15.60
C PHE A 195 -16.29 6.98 -16.17
N ALA A 196 -17.44 7.57 -16.49
CA ALA A 196 -17.60 8.98 -16.80
C ALA A 196 -18.99 9.46 -16.37
N CYS A 197 -19.09 10.70 -15.91
CA CYS A 197 -20.35 11.34 -15.54
C CYS A 197 -20.34 12.84 -15.85
N SER A 198 -21.46 13.49 -15.59
CA SER A 198 -21.65 14.93 -15.81
C SER A 198 -20.77 15.84 -14.95
N SER A 199 -19.94 15.30 -14.05
CA SER A 199 -19.02 16.06 -13.20
C SER A 199 -17.56 15.71 -13.54
N ASP A 200 -16.84 16.66 -14.12
CA ASP A 200 -15.40 16.52 -14.43
C ASP A 200 -14.58 16.19 -13.18
N LEU A 201 -14.91 16.79 -12.02
CA LEU A 201 -14.23 16.50 -10.76
C LEU A 201 -14.40 15.05 -10.33
N LEU A 202 -15.62 14.50 -10.40
CA LEU A 202 -15.86 13.10 -10.03
C LEU A 202 -15.19 12.13 -11.02
N ASN A 203 -15.10 12.51 -12.30
CA ASN A 203 -14.33 11.75 -13.28
C ASN A 203 -12.86 11.70 -12.84
N ARG A 204 -12.23 12.85 -12.59
CA ARG A 204 -10.83 12.91 -12.11
C ARG A 204 -10.61 12.07 -10.85
N VAL A 205 -11.48 12.19 -9.85
CA VAL A 205 -11.38 11.41 -8.61
C VAL A 205 -11.41 9.90 -8.87
N TRP A 206 -12.24 9.44 -9.81
CA TRP A 206 -12.29 8.02 -10.19
C TRP A 206 -10.95 7.54 -10.76
N TYR A 207 -10.33 8.32 -11.66
CA TYR A 207 -9.04 7.96 -12.26
C TYR A 207 -7.85 8.18 -11.33
N ASP A 208 -7.93 9.11 -10.38
CA ASP A 208 -6.91 9.28 -9.32
C ASP A 208 -6.85 8.04 -8.43
N GLY A 209 -8.01 7.51 -8.01
CA GLY A 209 -8.06 6.27 -7.23
C GLY A 209 -7.65 5.03 -8.04
N ALA A 210 -8.05 4.93 -9.31
CA ALA A 210 -7.59 3.87 -10.22
C ALA A 210 -6.05 3.89 -10.38
N TYR A 211 -5.47 5.07 -10.61
CA TYR A 211 -4.03 5.25 -10.75
C TYR A 211 -3.29 5.03 -9.43
N THR A 212 -3.89 5.36 -8.28
CA THR A 212 -3.31 5.08 -6.96
C THR A 212 -3.07 3.59 -6.77
N VAL A 213 -4.10 2.76 -7.04
CA VAL A 213 -3.96 1.31 -6.93
C VAL A 213 -2.94 0.79 -7.95
N GLN A 214 -2.95 1.31 -9.18
CA GLN A 214 -1.96 0.95 -10.20
C GLN A 214 -0.52 1.28 -9.77
N LEU A 215 -0.29 2.47 -9.22
CA LEU A 215 1.03 2.89 -8.76
C LEU A 215 1.55 1.99 -7.63
N ASN A 216 0.65 1.48 -6.81
CA ASN A 216 0.96 0.61 -5.68
C ASN A 216 1.06 -0.87 -6.06
N GLN A 217 0.83 -1.25 -7.33
CA GLN A 217 1.10 -2.60 -7.80
C GLN A 217 2.60 -2.80 -8.01
N LEU A 218 3.14 -3.87 -7.43
CA LEU A 218 4.51 -4.33 -7.62
C LEU A 218 4.49 -5.64 -8.42
N PRO A 219 4.89 -5.65 -9.71
CA PRO A 219 4.96 -6.88 -10.49
C PRO A 219 5.97 -7.87 -9.91
N ALA A 220 5.78 -9.16 -10.13
CA ALA A 220 6.73 -10.17 -9.67
C ALA A 220 8.13 -9.96 -10.28
N CYS A 221 9.17 -10.27 -9.51
CA CYS A 221 10.57 -10.27 -9.92
C CYS A 221 11.08 -8.92 -10.46
N THR A 222 10.52 -7.81 -10.00
CA THR A 222 10.95 -6.45 -10.39
C THR A 222 11.78 -5.74 -9.33
N LEU A 223 11.83 -6.23 -8.09
CA LEU A 223 12.76 -5.69 -7.11
C LEU A 223 14.20 -6.05 -7.51
N PRO A 224 15.16 -5.13 -7.30
CA PRO A 224 16.56 -5.41 -7.59
C PRO A 224 17.06 -6.56 -6.71
N VAL A 225 17.86 -7.45 -7.30
CA VAL A 225 18.57 -8.48 -6.53
C VAL A 225 19.67 -7.78 -5.73
N ALA A 226 19.74 -8.08 -4.44
CA ALA A 226 20.63 -7.38 -3.52
C ALA A 226 22.12 -7.64 -3.80
N TRP A 227 22.42 -8.87 -4.21
CA TRP A 227 23.78 -9.35 -4.43
C TRP A 227 24.06 -9.49 -5.91
N THR A 228 25.14 -8.86 -6.34
CA THR A 228 25.66 -8.90 -7.71
C THR A 228 27.14 -9.25 -7.68
N VAL A 229 27.77 -9.41 -8.83
CA VAL A 229 29.22 -9.58 -8.93
C VAL A 229 29.78 -8.47 -9.79
N SER A 230 30.74 -7.72 -9.24
CA SER A 230 31.45 -6.67 -9.98
C SER A 230 32.88 -6.53 -9.46
N ASP A 231 33.79 -6.11 -10.34
CA ASP A 231 35.20 -5.87 -10.02
C ASP A 231 35.90 -7.09 -9.36
N GLY A 232 35.51 -8.31 -9.76
CA GLY A 232 36.09 -9.55 -9.24
C GLY A 232 35.70 -9.89 -7.79
N SER A 233 34.55 -9.38 -7.33
CA SER A 233 34.01 -9.65 -6.00
C SER A 233 32.48 -9.70 -5.99
N LEU A 234 31.91 -10.41 -5.03
CA LEU A 234 30.50 -10.34 -4.73
C LEU A 234 30.23 -9.00 -4.06
N VAL A 235 29.29 -8.25 -4.61
CA VAL A 235 28.83 -6.95 -4.12
C VAL A 235 27.49 -7.16 -3.44
N ALA A 236 27.44 -6.97 -2.13
CA ALA A 236 26.23 -7.10 -1.33
C ALA A 236 25.72 -5.72 -0.95
N ARG A 237 24.61 -5.29 -1.57
CA ARG A 237 23.90 -4.05 -1.24
C ARG A 237 22.55 -4.43 -0.63
N GLY A 238 22.56 -4.69 0.68
CA GLY A 238 21.43 -5.28 1.39
C GLY A 238 21.27 -6.79 1.15
N GLY A 239 20.03 -7.26 1.23
CA GLY A 239 19.64 -8.64 0.95
C GLY A 239 19.35 -9.48 2.17
N ASN A 240 19.27 -8.86 3.36
CA ASN A 240 19.36 -9.45 4.70
C ASN A 240 20.39 -10.57 4.77
N LEU A 241 20.09 -11.77 4.27
CA LEU A 241 20.96 -12.91 4.42
C LEU A 241 20.86 -13.93 3.28
N ALA A 242 22.00 -14.47 2.84
CA ALA A 242 22.01 -15.69 2.03
C ALA A 242 23.13 -16.65 2.45
N VAL A 243 22.83 -17.94 2.45
CA VAL A 243 23.69 -19.03 2.94
C VAL A 243 23.97 -20.05 1.85
N LEU A 244 25.09 -20.76 1.94
CA LEU A 244 25.42 -21.84 1.02
C LEU A 244 24.39 -22.98 1.12
N THR A 245 23.84 -23.40 0.00
CA THR A 245 22.86 -24.50 -0.07
C THR A 245 23.46 -25.84 0.36
N SER A 246 24.75 -26.06 0.08
CA SER A 246 25.47 -27.29 0.45
C SER A 246 25.76 -27.43 1.94
N GLY A 247 25.52 -26.38 2.74
CA GLY A 247 26.06 -26.28 4.10
C GLY A 247 25.10 -26.57 5.25
N THR A 248 23.82 -26.85 5.00
CA THR A 248 22.78 -26.95 6.03
C THR A 248 23.05 -27.97 7.14
N GLY A 249 23.97 -28.93 6.94
CA GLY A 249 24.38 -29.94 7.93
C GLY A 249 25.82 -29.84 8.43
N TRP A 250 26.60 -28.82 8.08
CA TRP A 250 28.01 -28.73 8.50
C TRP A 250 28.13 -28.50 10.01
N SER A 251 29.10 -29.18 10.64
CA SER A 251 29.37 -29.07 12.08
C SER A 251 30.60 -28.20 12.34
N ASP A 252 31.70 -28.80 12.82
CA ASP A 252 32.94 -28.09 13.10
C ASP A 252 33.71 -27.85 11.79
N CYS A 253 33.90 -26.58 11.46
CA CYS A 253 34.62 -26.14 10.28
C CYS A 253 35.27 -24.78 10.49
N THR A 254 36.18 -24.42 9.59
CA THR A 254 36.80 -23.10 9.51
C THR A 254 36.37 -22.44 8.21
N VAL A 255 35.84 -21.22 8.33
CA VAL A 255 35.45 -20.35 7.23
C VAL A 255 36.49 -19.26 7.08
N THR A 256 36.96 -19.01 5.87
CA THR A 256 37.85 -17.90 5.54
C THR A 256 37.37 -17.18 4.29
N PHE A 257 37.44 -15.86 4.27
CA PHE A 257 37.15 -15.01 3.12
C PHE A 257 37.80 -13.64 3.29
N GLN A 258 37.80 -12.83 2.24
CA GLN A 258 38.14 -11.41 2.29
C GLN A 258 36.88 -10.56 2.19
N THR A 259 36.82 -9.48 2.97
CA THR A 259 35.72 -8.52 2.93
C THR A 259 36.21 -7.08 2.85
N GLN A 260 35.44 -6.22 2.20
CA GLN A 260 35.65 -4.77 2.18
C GLN A 260 34.36 -4.09 2.61
N VAL A 261 34.42 -3.26 3.67
CA VAL A 261 33.28 -2.43 4.07
C VAL A 261 33.23 -1.23 3.11
N VAL A 262 32.20 -1.19 2.27
CA VAL A 262 31.99 -0.10 1.31
C VAL A 262 31.14 0.99 1.96
N GLU A 263 30.09 0.60 2.66
CA GLU A 263 29.25 1.49 3.44
C GLU A 263 28.82 0.79 4.74
N ARG A 264 29.16 1.41 5.88
CA ARG A 264 28.78 1.06 7.27
C ARG A 264 29.22 -0.29 7.80
N ALA A 265 28.97 -1.41 7.12
CA ALA A 265 29.23 -2.72 7.70
C ALA A 265 29.52 -3.84 6.69
N ALA A 266 30.06 -4.95 7.20
CA ALA A 266 30.12 -6.23 6.51
C ALA A 266 29.73 -7.40 7.44
N GLY A 267 28.61 -8.08 7.11
CA GLY A 267 28.09 -9.20 7.91
C GLY A 267 28.35 -10.58 7.32
N TRP A 268 28.53 -11.59 8.20
CA TRP A 268 28.50 -13.00 7.85
C TRP A 268 27.87 -13.86 8.94
N ILE A 269 27.21 -14.94 8.55
CA ILE A 269 26.53 -15.87 9.45
C ILE A 269 27.19 -17.24 9.41
N VAL A 270 27.19 -17.93 10.56
CA VAL A 270 27.67 -19.31 10.69
C VAL A 270 26.69 -20.16 11.49
N ARG A 271 26.76 -21.49 11.29
CA ARG A 271 25.79 -22.46 11.82
C ARG A 271 24.35 -22.08 11.50
N ALA A 272 24.17 -21.55 10.29
CA ALA A 272 22.91 -21.02 9.81
C ALA A 272 21.97 -22.15 9.37
N SER A 273 20.68 -22.06 9.66
CA SER A 273 19.67 -22.92 9.06
C SER A 273 19.50 -22.62 7.56
N GLU A 274 18.62 -23.36 6.90
CA GLU A 274 18.15 -23.02 5.56
C GLU A 274 17.67 -21.56 5.50
N GLU A 275 18.04 -20.86 4.41
CA GLU A 275 17.81 -19.41 4.18
C GLU A 275 18.34 -18.50 5.32
N GLY A 276 19.15 -19.06 6.22
CA GLY A 276 19.62 -18.47 7.47
C GLY A 276 18.55 -17.80 8.33
N ARG A 277 17.38 -18.44 8.42
CA ARG A 277 16.34 -18.12 9.40
C ARG A 277 16.85 -18.13 10.83
N HIS A 278 17.80 -19.00 11.13
CA HIS A 278 18.46 -19.08 12.43
C HIS A 278 19.98 -19.18 12.30
N GLY A 279 20.74 -18.54 13.18
CA GLY A 279 22.19 -18.75 13.26
C GLY A 279 22.93 -17.67 14.03
N TYR A 280 24.26 -17.74 14.03
CA TYR A 280 25.13 -16.76 14.70
C TYR A 280 25.70 -15.78 13.68
N LEU A 281 25.22 -14.53 13.75
CA LEU A 281 25.59 -13.46 12.84
C LEU A 281 26.70 -12.61 13.47
N PHE A 282 27.71 -12.29 12.67
CA PHE A 282 28.81 -11.40 13.02
C PHE A 282 28.82 -10.23 12.04
N VAL A 283 28.96 -9.01 12.55
CA VAL A 283 28.94 -7.80 11.72
C VAL A 283 30.15 -6.92 12.05
N LEU A 284 31.05 -6.75 11.08
CA LEU A 284 32.12 -5.75 11.16
C LEU A 284 31.55 -4.39 10.81
N ARG A 285 31.37 -3.52 11.81
CA ARG A 285 30.79 -2.18 11.65
C ARG A 285 31.89 -1.12 11.68
N ALA A 286 31.91 -0.26 10.67
CA ALA A 286 32.75 0.93 10.58
C ALA A 286 32.34 1.97 11.63
N ALA A 287 33.24 2.93 11.90
CA ALA A 287 32.96 3.97 12.87
C ALA A 287 31.92 4.98 12.33
N GLU A 288 30.93 5.33 13.14
CA GLU A 288 29.88 6.30 12.81
C GLU A 288 29.99 7.54 13.70
N GLY A 289 31.09 8.28 13.52
CA GLY A 289 31.37 9.51 14.26
C GLY A 289 31.95 9.29 15.67
N PRO A 290 32.17 10.38 16.43
CA PRO A 290 32.99 10.36 17.65
C PRO A 290 32.48 9.49 18.81
N GLY A 291 31.21 9.06 18.77
CA GLY A 291 30.57 8.23 19.81
C GLY A 291 30.39 6.76 19.44
N ASN A 292 30.57 6.39 18.17
CA ASN A 292 30.32 5.03 17.67
C ASN A 292 31.61 4.51 17.01
N PRO A 293 32.58 4.03 17.80
CA PRO A 293 33.80 3.46 17.23
C PRO A 293 33.50 2.18 16.46
N ALA A 294 34.40 1.83 15.52
CA ALA A 294 34.32 0.58 14.80
C ALA A 294 34.26 -0.62 15.77
N CYS A 295 33.39 -1.58 15.49
CA CYS A 295 33.18 -2.73 16.36
C CYS A 295 32.82 -4.00 15.56
N LEU A 296 33.04 -5.16 16.18
CA LEU A 296 32.43 -6.42 15.78
C LEU A 296 31.19 -6.65 16.64
N GLU A 297 30.02 -6.65 16.03
CA GLU A 297 28.76 -7.03 16.68
C GLU A 297 28.48 -8.52 16.49
N GLN A 298 27.88 -9.13 17.51
CA GLN A 298 27.54 -10.56 17.55
C GLN A 298 26.05 -10.68 17.83
N PHE A 299 25.33 -11.41 16.98
CA PHE A 299 23.90 -11.62 17.12
C PHE A 299 23.52 -13.10 16.99
N TYR A 300 22.39 -13.45 17.59
CA TYR A 300 21.63 -14.62 17.21
C TYR A 300 20.39 -14.19 16.43
N VAL A 301 20.16 -14.79 15.26
CA VAL A 301 19.00 -14.51 14.39
C VAL A 301 17.96 -15.60 14.58
N ASP A 302 16.67 -15.24 14.65
CA ASP A 302 15.52 -16.16 14.57
C ASP A 302 14.22 -15.49 14.03
N ASP A 303 13.18 -16.30 13.80
CA ASP A 303 11.87 -15.88 13.29
C ASP A 303 10.98 -15.21 14.37
N GLY A 304 11.50 -14.21 15.09
CA GLY A 304 10.77 -13.44 16.13
C GLY A 304 10.61 -11.94 15.81
N HIS A 305 9.99 -11.18 16.72
CA HIS A 305 9.89 -9.71 16.64
C HIS A 305 11.03 -8.96 17.34
N GLU A 306 11.39 -7.80 16.80
CA GLU A 306 12.23 -6.81 17.50
C GLU A 306 11.42 -5.67 18.10
N GLU A 307 11.45 -5.52 19.43
CA GLU A 307 10.93 -4.37 20.20
C GLU A 307 9.41 -4.10 20.14
N ARG A 308 8.76 -4.14 18.97
CA ARG A 308 7.30 -3.99 18.79
C ARG A 308 6.73 -5.10 17.89
N PRO A 309 5.47 -5.56 18.10
CA PRO A 309 4.83 -6.58 17.25
C PRO A 309 4.64 -6.19 15.77
N GLN A 310 4.79 -4.90 15.45
CA GLN A 310 4.66 -4.33 14.10
C GLN A 310 5.99 -4.27 13.32
N ASP A 311 7.11 -4.60 13.96
CA ASP A 311 8.47 -4.50 13.40
C ASP A 311 9.01 -5.91 13.05
N ASN A 312 9.89 -5.97 12.04
CA ASN A 312 10.55 -7.12 11.40
C ASN A 312 10.03 -8.57 11.66
N VAL A 313 9.93 -9.34 10.57
CA VAL A 313 9.63 -10.78 10.62
C VAL A 313 10.81 -11.63 11.15
N ARG A 314 12.00 -11.02 11.30
CA ARG A 314 13.20 -11.62 11.91
C ARG A 314 13.66 -10.81 13.12
N ARG A 315 14.11 -11.49 14.16
CA ARG A 315 14.66 -10.90 15.39
C ARG A 315 16.15 -11.11 15.46
N TYR A 316 16.87 -10.03 15.81
CA TYR A 316 18.31 -10.06 16.04
C TYR A 316 18.61 -9.86 17.52
N THR A 317 18.97 -10.94 18.22
CA THR A 317 19.33 -10.89 19.64
C THR A 317 20.82 -10.57 19.80
N LEU A 318 21.16 -9.38 20.32
CA LEU A 318 22.55 -8.99 20.57
C LEU A 318 23.21 -9.89 21.62
N LEU A 319 24.31 -10.56 21.25
CA LEU A 319 25.12 -11.41 22.11
C LEU A 319 26.34 -10.68 22.66
N GLY A 320 26.85 -9.67 21.94
CA GLY A 320 27.97 -8.86 22.40
C GLY A 320 28.54 -7.92 21.35
N ARG A 321 29.36 -6.96 21.80
CA ARG A 321 30.11 -6.02 20.96
C ARG A 321 31.59 -6.04 21.34
N VAL A 322 32.48 -6.11 20.36
CA VAL A 322 33.93 -6.06 20.55
C VAL A 322 34.49 -4.83 19.82
N PRO A 323 35.05 -3.84 20.54
CA PRO A 323 35.68 -2.68 19.91
C PRO A 323 36.85 -3.09 19.00
N LEU A 324 36.99 -2.41 17.87
CA LEU A 324 38.09 -2.63 16.92
C LEU A 324 39.13 -1.51 17.01
N ASN A 325 40.39 -1.90 16.97
CA ASN A 325 41.53 -0.99 16.77
C ASN A 325 42.05 -1.10 15.32
N LEU A 326 41.14 -1.16 14.36
CA LEU A 326 41.41 -1.38 12.94
C LEU A 326 40.53 -0.43 12.12
N GLY A 327 41.09 0.22 11.11
CA GLY A 327 40.33 1.03 10.16
C GLY A 327 39.69 0.15 9.10
N LEU A 328 38.39 0.30 8.87
CA LEU A 328 37.61 -0.52 7.92
C LEU A 328 37.33 0.18 6.58
N ASP A 329 37.69 1.46 6.46
CA ASP A 329 37.24 2.32 5.37
C ASP A 329 37.85 1.92 4.03
N GLY A 330 37.04 1.27 3.18
CA GLY A 330 37.40 0.94 1.81
C GLY A 330 38.57 -0.02 1.66
N SER A 331 39.02 -0.69 2.73
CA SER A 331 40.14 -1.64 2.71
C SER A 331 39.65 -3.08 2.71
N TRP A 332 40.44 -3.99 2.12
CA TRP A 332 40.18 -5.42 2.16
C TRP A 332 40.77 -6.03 3.44
N HIS A 333 39.98 -6.85 4.13
CA HIS A 333 40.34 -7.53 5.38
C HIS A 333 40.17 -9.04 5.26
N ASP A 334 41.11 -9.81 5.80
CA ASP A 334 41.06 -11.27 5.86
C ASP A 334 40.27 -11.72 7.10
N VAL A 335 39.12 -12.37 6.89
CA VAL A 335 38.28 -12.89 7.97
C VAL A 335 38.46 -14.40 8.11
N ARG A 336 38.62 -14.88 9.34
CA ARG A 336 38.58 -16.31 9.70
C ARG A 336 37.60 -16.53 10.85
N THR A 337 36.64 -17.43 10.66
CA THR A 337 35.74 -17.92 11.71
C THR A 337 35.91 -19.42 11.90
N THR A 338 36.31 -19.85 13.09
CA THR A 338 36.53 -21.26 13.44
C THR A 338 35.44 -21.74 14.39
N MET A 339 34.69 -22.77 13.99
CA MET A 339 33.71 -23.47 14.81
C MET A 339 34.32 -24.77 15.32
N ALA A 340 34.44 -24.90 16.64
CA ALA A 340 34.99 -26.08 17.30
C ALA A 340 34.18 -26.40 18.58
N GLY A 341 33.36 -27.44 18.53
CA GLY A 341 32.44 -27.80 19.60
C GLY A 341 31.50 -26.65 19.95
N HIS A 342 31.58 -26.13 21.17
CA HIS A 342 30.77 -25.00 21.64
C HIS A 342 31.41 -23.63 21.40
N LEU A 343 32.59 -23.57 20.78
CA LEU A 343 33.32 -22.33 20.58
C LEU A 343 33.23 -21.86 19.13
N ILE A 344 32.95 -20.58 18.95
CA ILE A 344 33.04 -19.88 17.67
C ILE A 344 34.07 -18.76 17.84
N THR A 345 35.23 -18.89 17.19
CA THR A 345 36.32 -17.92 17.29
C THR A 345 36.42 -17.12 16.00
N VAL A 346 36.37 -15.79 16.10
CA VAL A 346 36.51 -14.85 14.98
C VAL A 346 37.87 -14.18 15.05
N ALA A 347 38.58 -14.19 13.93
CA ALA A 347 39.81 -13.44 13.71
C ALA A 347 39.73 -12.61 12.43
N VAL A 348 40.31 -11.41 12.47
CA VAL A 348 40.41 -10.50 11.31
C VAL A 348 41.87 -10.04 11.19
N ASP A 349 42.42 -10.08 9.98
CA ASP A 349 43.81 -9.75 9.65
C ASP A 349 44.83 -10.49 10.56
N GLY A 350 44.50 -11.75 10.89
CA GLY A 350 45.30 -12.61 11.77
C GLY A 350 45.15 -12.35 13.26
N GLN A 351 44.43 -11.31 13.69
CA GLN A 351 44.14 -11.01 15.09
C GLN A 351 42.81 -11.64 15.52
N THR A 352 42.83 -12.47 16.57
CA THR A 352 41.60 -12.96 17.20
C THR A 352 40.86 -11.80 17.86
N LEU A 353 39.62 -11.57 17.43
CA LEU A 353 38.73 -10.54 17.96
C LEU A 353 37.85 -11.08 19.10
N CYS A 354 37.23 -12.25 18.90
CA CYS A 354 36.36 -12.84 19.92
C CYS A 354 36.35 -14.37 19.88
N THR A 355 35.92 -14.96 21.00
CA THR A 355 35.52 -16.37 21.10
C THR A 355 34.18 -16.42 21.81
N LEU A 356 33.12 -16.72 21.06
CA LEU A 356 31.77 -16.92 21.57
C LEU A 356 31.60 -18.38 22.05
N ASP A 357 31.22 -18.55 23.31
CA ASP A 357 30.88 -19.86 23.89
C ASP A 357 29.35 -20.04 23.86
N ILE A 358 28.87 -20.85 22.91
CA ILE A 358 27.44 -21.07 22.71
C ILE A 358 26.78 -21.92 23.81
N SER A 359 27.56 -22.44 24.78
CA SER A 359 27.01 -23.05 25.99
C SER A 359 26.59 -22.02 27.05
N ARG A 360 26.90 -20.73 26.82
CA ARG A 360 26.67 -19.62 27.76
C ARG A 360 25.82 -18.49 27.14
N LEU A 361 24.88 -18.86 26.27
CA LEU A 361 24.01 -17.89 25.61
C LEU A 361 22.96 -17.30 26.57
N PRO A 362 22.43 -16.09 26.28
CA PRO A 362 21.30 -15.53 27.02
C PRO A 362 20.09 -16.47 27.04
N ALA A 363 19.24 -16.33 28.06
CA ALA A 363 18.02 -17.12 28.18
C ALA A 363 17.12 -16.95 26.94
N GLY A 364 16.57 -18.05 26.44
CA GLY A 364 15.71 -18.07 25.24
C GLY A 364 16.45 -18.22 23.91
N VAL A 365 17.78 -18.11 23.89
CA VAL A 365 18.60 -18.32 22.69
C VAL A 365 19.04 -19.79 22.61
N PRO A 366 18.65 -20.56 21.57
CA PRO A 366 19.03 -21.96 21.46
C PRO A 366 20.48 -22.13 20.98
N ALA A 367 21.17 -23.15 21.52
CA ALA A 367 22.50 -23.53 21.10
C ALA A 367 22.45 -24.35 19.80
N ARG A 368 23.03 -23.84 18.70
CA ARG A 368 23.13 -24.56 17.42
C ARG A 368 24.54 -25.09 17.20
N MET A 369 24.63 -26.38 16.91
CA MET A 369 25.91 -27.08 16.68
C MET A 369 26.25 -27.25 15.20
N ASN A 370 25.28 -27.01 14.33
CA ASN A 370 25.36 -27.33 12.91
C ASN A 370 24.63 -26.27 12.09
N GLY A 371 25.07 -26.10 10.86
CA GLY A 371 24.42 -25.28 9.86
C GLY A 371 25.39 -24.74 8.82
N SER A 372 24.84 -24.01 7.87
CA SER A 372 25.56 -23.41 6.77
C SER A 372 26.30 -22.14 7.18
N VAL A 373 26.94 -21.53 6.19
CA VAL A 373 27.66 -20.26 6.29
C VAL A 373 27.17 -19.36 5.16
N GLY A 374 27.21 -18.06 5.40
CA GLY A 374 26.67 -17.08 4.47
C GLY A 374 27.14 -15.68 4.75
N PHE A 375 26.71 -14.75 3.91
CA PHE A 375 26.89 -13.32 4.15
C PHE A 375 25.57 -12.67 4.51
N HIS A 376 25.65 -11.50 5.12
CA HIS A 376 24.50 -10.72 5.54
C HIS A 376 24.78 -9.26 5.28
N GLN A 377 23.82 -8.52 4.72
CA GLN A 377 23.80 -7.05 4.76
C GLN A 377 22.38 -6.54 4.98
N ALA A 378 22.23 -5.63 5.94
CA ALA A 378 20.95 -5.01 6.22
C ALA A 378 20.57 -4.02 5.11
N TRP A 379 19.28 -4.03 4.77
CA TRP A 379 18.70 -3.17 3.74
C TRP A 379 18.30 -1.77 4.23
N GLY A 380 18.06 -1.54 5.53
CA GLY A 380 17.77 -0.18 6.00
C GLY A 380 16.92 -0.01 7.26
N PHE A 381 16.07 -0.98 7.61
CA PHE A 381 14.91 -0.70 8.49
C PHE A 381 15.23 -0.10 9.88
N LYS A 382 16.30 -0.55 10.55
CA LYS A 382 16.81 0.04 11.82
C LYS A 382 18.26 0.53 11.71
N HIS A 383 18.95 0.11 10.67
CA HIS A 383 20.33 0.45 10.38
C HIS A 383 20.35 0.91 8.93
N ARG A 384 20.74 2.17 8.69
CA ARG A 384 20.88 2.74 7.35
C ARG A 384 21.60 1.73 6.43
N ALA A 385 21.24 1.67 5.15
CA ALA A 385 21.68 0.62 4.22
C ALA A 385 23.17 0.23 4.34
N GLU A 386 23.44 -1.06 4.42
CA GLU A 386 24.79 -1.62 4.54
C GLU A 386 25.29 -2.11 3.17
N HIS A 387 26.58 -1.91 2.89
CA HIS A 387 27.20 -2.33 1.64
C HIS A 387 28.60 -2.88 1.90
N ALA A 388 28.83 -4.11 1.45
CA ALA A 388 30.16 -4.69 1.47
C ALA A 388 30.47 -5.47 0.18
N ARG A 389 31.74 -5.79 0.03
CA ARG A 389 32.24 -6.71 -0.98
C ARG A 389 32.89 -7.92 -0.34
N PHE A 390 32.74 -9.08 -0.96
CA PHE A 390 33.29 -10.36 -0.50
C PHE A 390 34.04 -11.07 -1.62
N ARG A 391 35.15 -11.72 -1.29
CA ARG A 391 35.89 -12.58 -2.23
C ARG A 391 36.65 -13.71 -1.52
N HIS A 392 37.03 -14.72 -2.29
CA HIS A 392 37.86 -15.85 -1.83
C HIS A 392 37.27 -16.64 -0.66
N LEU A 393 35.98 -17.00 -0.73
CA LEU A 393 35.32 -17.84 0.27
C LEU A 393 35.87 -19.26 0.26
N ARG A 394 36.24 -19.77 1.43
CA ARG A 394 36.70 -21.15 1.62
C ARG A 394 36.20 -21.69 2.95
N VAL A 395 35.66 -22.91 2.92
CA VAL A 395 35.16 -23.65 4.09
C VAL A 395 35.87 -24.98 4.19
N VAL A 396 36.46 -25.26 5.34
CA VAL A 396 37.28 -26.46 5.59
C VAL A 396 36.75 -27.18 6.83
N ALA A 397 36.46 -28.48 6.72
CA ALA A 397 36.05 -29.31 7.84
C ALA A 397 37.18 -29.48 8.87
N ALA A 398 36.83 -29.93 10.08
CA ALA A 398 37.80 -30.24 11.12
C ALA A 398 38.88 -31.27 10.72
N ASP A 399 38.59 -32.17 9.78
CA ASP A 399 39.54 -33.16 9.25
C ASP A 399 40.45 -32.62 8.13
N GLY A 400 40.29 -31.35 7.74
CA GLY A 400 41.06 -30.69 6.69
C GLY A 400 40.48 -30.82 5.28
N SER A 401 39.38 -31.56 5.10
CA SER A 401 38.68 -31.62 3.81
C SER A 401 38.03 -30.28 3.45
N ILE A 402 38.05 -29.94 2.15
CA ILE A 402 37.42 -28.71 1.65
C ILE A 402 35.92 -28.99 1.46
N LEU A 403 35.08 -28.30 2.23
CA LEU A 403 33.63 -28.40 2.12
C LEU A 403 33.08 -27.49 1.01
N HIS A 404 33.69 -26.32 0.83
CA HIS A 404 33.34 -25.37 -0.23
C HIS A 404 34.51 -24.43 -0.53
N HIS A 405 34.63 -23.99 -1.78
CA HIS A 405 35.56 -22.94 -2.19
C HIS A 405 35.00 -22.16 -3.38
N ASP A 406 35.10 -20.84 -3.35
CA ASP A 406 34.74 -19.97 -4.47
C ASP A 406 35.54 -18.66 -4.42
N THR A 407 35.85 -18.08 -5.58
CA THR A 407 36.48 -16.77 -5.66
C THR A 407 35.49 -15.62 -5.42
N LEU A 408 34.19 -15.87 -5.65
CA LEU A 408 33.10 -14.89 -5.69
C LEU A 408 33.31 -13.81 -6.76
N ALA A 409 34.05 -14.14 -7.83
CA ALA A 409 34.35 -13.23 -8.94
C ALA A 409 33.49 -13.49 -10.19
N ASP A 410 32.62 -14.51 -10.16
CA ASP A 410 31.73 -14.91 -11.25
C ASP A 410 30.28 -14.95 -10.74
N GLU A 411 29.31 -14.47 -11.53
CA GLU A 411 27.88 -14.52 -11.19
C GLU A 411 27.40 -15.94 -10.88
N ALA A 412 28.02 -16.97 -11.47
CA ALA A 412 27.73 -18.37 -11.15
C ALA A 412 27.91 -18.70 -9.66
N ALA A 413 28.74 -17.95 -8.93
CA ALA A 413 28.91 -18.11 -7.49
C ALA A 413 27.62 -17.83 -6.70
N LEU A 414 26.77 -16.92 -7.18
CA LEU A 414 25.50 -16.58 -6.53
C LEU A 414 24.53 -17.77 -6.50
N ALA A 415 24.62 -18.67 -7.49
CA ALA A 415 23.79 -19.88 -7.54
C ALA A 415 24.10 -20.90 -6.42
N ALA A 416 25.25 -20.78 -5.76
CA ALA A 416 25.58 -21.62 -4.61
C ALA A 416 24.83 -21.20 -3.33
N PHE A 417 24.29 -19.97 -3.30
CA PHE A 417 23.59 -19.40 -2.16
C PHE A 417 22.06 -19.55 -2.27
N SER A 418 21.41 -19.61 -1.12
CA SER A 418 19.96 -19.51 -0.94
C SER A 418 19.64 -18.45 0.10
N GLY A 419 18.65 -17.60 -0.20
CA GLY A 419 18.20 -16.52 0.65
C GLY A 419 17.62 -15.39 -0.20
N ASP A 420 17.06 -14.37 0.47
CA ASP A 420 16.47 -13.18 -0.14
C ASP A 420 17.52 -12.31 -0.86
N ALA A 421 18.80 -12.45 -0.48
CA ALA A 421 19.89 -11.68 -1.05
C ALA A 421 20.24 -11.99 -2.52
N VAL A 422 20.04 -13.25 -2.94
CA VAL A 422 20.48 -13.77 -4.25
C VAL A 422 19.33 -14.16 -5.17
N ARG A 423 18.09 -14.03 -4.69
CA ARG A 423 16.88 -14.24 -5.48
C ARG A 423 16.17 -12.91 -5.65
N HIS A 424 15.29 -12.82 -6.64
CA HIS A 424 14.33 -11.73 -6.65
C HIS A 424 13.49 -11.82 -5.37
N PRO A 425 13.52 -10.80 -4.51
CA PRO A 425 12.92 -10.92 -3.19
C PRO A 425 11.37 -10.86 -3.27
N ASN A 426 10.80 -10.45 -4.40
CA ASN A 426 9.35 -10.42 -4.65
C ASN A 426 8.86 -11.41 -5.72
N PRO A 427 8.74 -12.71 -5.42
CA PRO A 427 8.34 -13.71 -6.41
C PRO A 427 6.85 -13.64 -6.82
N LEU A 428 6.01 -12.93 -6.05
CA LEU A 428 4.59 -12.76 -6.34
C LEU A 428 4.29 -11.33 -6.82
N PRO A 429 3.36 -11.14 -7.78
CA PRO A 429 2.78 -9.83 -8.01
C PRO A 429 1.89 -9.47 -6.82
N VAL A 430 2.02 -8.25 -6.30
CA VAL A 430 1.29 -7.81 -5.10
C VAL A 430 0.83 -6.36 -5.19
N ILE A 431 -0.15 -6.00 -4.39
CA ILE A 431 -0.57 -4.61 -4.16
C ILE A 431 -0.03 -4.14 -2.80
N LEU A 432 0.69 -3.02 -2.82
CA LEU A 432 1.24 -2.37 -1.63
C LEU A 432 0.25 -1.35 -1.06
N ASP A 433 0.42 -0.93 0.19
CA ASP A 433 -0.36 0.16 0.78
C ASP A 433 -0.09 1.49 0.10
N GLY A 434 1.18 1.82 -0.14
CA GLY A 434 1.61 3.12 -0.63
C GLY A 434 2.71 3.04 -1.69
N GLY A 435 2.77 4.05 -2.56
CA GLY A 435 3.84 4.20 -3.54
C GLY A 435 5.17 4.60 -2.90
N LYS A 436 5.13 5.41 -1.83
CA LYS A 436 6.30 5.93 -1.10
C LYS A 436 6.45 5.28 0.29
N ARG A 437 5.49 5.57 1.18
CA ARG A 437 5.50 5.13 2.59
C ARG A 437 5.22 3.63 2.69
N ASP A 438 5.80 2.99 3.70
CA ASP A 438 5.79 1.54 4.03
C ASP A 438 6.21 0.60 2.89
N ARG A 439 5.46 0.60 1.77
CA ARG A 439 5.61 -0.29 0.62
C ARG A 439 5.49 -1.76 1.01
N THR A 440 4.47 -2.07 1.80
CA THR A 440 4.15 -3.42 2.28
C THR A 440 2.78 -3.84 1.77
N VAL A 441 2.53 -5.15 1.72
CA VAL A 441 1.16 -5.64 1.54
C VAL A 441 0.45 -5.56 2.88
N TRP A 442 -0.63 -4.80 2.96
CA TRP A 442 -1.45 -4.61 4.16
C TRP A 442 -2.83 -5.21 3.98
N SER A 443 -3.31 -6.00 4.94
CA SER A 443 -4.61 -6.67 4.83
C SER A 443 -5.78 -5.69 4.91
N GLY A 444 -5.66 -4.59 5.66
CA GLY A 444 -6.68 -3.54 5.74
C GLY A 444 -6.86 -2.79 4.41
N ASP A 445 -5.76 -2.37 3.79
CA ASP A 445 -5.74 -1.68 2.50
C ASP A 445 -6.43 -2.46 1.39
N LEU A 446 -6.21 -3.78 1.34
CA LEU A 446 -6.80 -4.67 0.34
C LEU A 446 -8.33 -4.62 0.33
N LEU A 447 -9.00 -4.29 1.45
CA LEU A 447 -10.46 -4.13 1.47
C LEU A 447 -10.95 -3.04 0.50
N VAL A 448 -10.14 -2.00 0.31
CA VAL A 448 -10.45 -0.87 -0.56
C VAL A 448 -9.85 -1.09 -1.95
N GLN A 449 -8.64 -1.65 -2.01
CA GLN A 449 -7.91 -1.86 -3.25
C GLN A 449 -8.56 -2.95 -4.13
N ILE A 450 -9.07 -4.04 -3.55
CA ILE A 450 -9.67 -5.16 -4.31
C ILE A 450 -10.89 -4.69 -5.14
N PRO A 451 -11.92 -4.06 -4.57
CA PRO A 451 -13.04 -3.53 -5.35
C PRO A 451 -12.62 -2.49 -6.40
N THR A 452 -11.60 -1.67 -6.09
CA THR A 452 -11.08 -0.65 -7.01
C THR A 452 -10.37 -1.28 -8.20
N LEU A 453 -9.51 -2.27 -7.97
CA LEU A 453 -8.80 -3.01 -9.01
C LEU A 453 -9.78 -3.74 -9.92
N PHE A 454 -10.81 -4.40 -9.35
CA PHE A 454 -11.84 -5.07 -10.15
C PHE A 454 -12.81 -4.12 -10.85
N SER A 455 -12.85 -2.84 -10.48
CA SER A 455 -13.59 -1.81 -11.23
C SER A 455 -12.80 -1.23 -12.41
N THR A 456 -11.49 -1.52 -12.51
CA THR A 456 -10.54 -0.85 -13.41
C THR A 456 -9.86 -1.84 -14.35
N THR A 457 -8.65 -2.31 -14.03
CA THR A 457 -7.84 -3.21 -14.87
C THR A 457 -8.20 -4.68 -14.65
N ALA A 458 -8.83 -5.02 -13.53
CA ALA A 458 -9.12 -6.40 -13.12
C ALA A 458 -7.91 -7.34 -13.20
N ALA A 459 -6.73 -6.83 -12.82
CA ALA A 459 -5.46 -7.55 -12.71
C ALA A 459 -5.45 -8.47 -11.46
N GLU A 460 -6.18 -9.58 -11.55
CA GLU A 460 -6.48 -10.51 -10.44
C GLU A 460 -5.25 -11.15 -9.80
N ASP A 461 -4.16 -11.32 -10.55
CA ASP A 461 -2.91 -11.91 -10.11
C ASP A 461 -2.30 -11.15 -8.93
N TYR A 462 -2.41 -9.82 -8.91
CA TYR A 462 -1.96 -8.99 -7.80
C TYR A 462 -2.77 -9.19 -6.52
N VAL A 463 -4.08 -9.45 -6.65
CA VAL A 463 -4.95 -9.74 -5.49
C VAL A 463 -4.61 -11.12 -4.93
N ARG A 464 -4.48 -12.12 -5.81
CA ARG A 464 -4.09 -13.49 -5.43
C ARG A 464 -2.75 -13.50 -4.70
N GLY A 465 -1.72 -12.90 -5.29
CA GLY A 465 -0.37 -12.89 -4.72
C GLY A 465 -0.32 -12.18 -3.36
N SER A 466 -1.06 -11.09 -3.18
CA SER A 466 -1.20 -10.42 -1.88
C SER A 466 -1.86 -11.29 -0.82
N ILE A 467 -2.94 -12.02 -1.16
CA ILE A 467 -3.63 -12.92 -0.23
C ILE A 467 -2.73 -14.09 0.18
N GLU A 468 -2.07 -14.72 -0.79
CA GLU A 468 -1.13 -15.82 -0.57
C GLU A 468 0.03 -15.39 0.33
N LEU A 469 0.61 -14.21 0.07
CA LEU A 469 1.71 -13.67 0.86
C LEU A 469 1.30 -13.45 2.32
N LEU A 470 0.18 -12.75 2.56
CA LEU A 470 -0.30 -12.48 3.92
C LEU A 470 -0.63 -13.76 4.70
N ASN A 471 -1.27 -14.75 4.05
CA ASN A 471 -1.62 -16.01 4.70
C ASN A 471 -0.41 -16.92 4.96
N GLY A 472 0.63 -16.84 4.12
CA GLY A 472 1.89 -17.54 4.36
C GLY A 472 2.55 -17.15 5.68
N TYR A 473 2.29 -15.93 6.16
CA TYR A 473 2.79 -15.39 7.44
C TYR A 473 1.75 -15.40 8.56
N GLN A 474 0.86 -16.39 8.57
CA GLN A 474 -0.08 -16.60 9.67
C GLN A 474 0.58 -17.33 10.84
N GLU A 475 0.37 -16.82 12.05
CA GLU A 475 0.85 -17.39 13.30
C GLU A 475 0.38 -18.83 13.52
N ALA A 476 1.10 -19.56 14.37
CA ALA A 476 0.70 -20.88 14.83
C ALA A 476 -0.65 -20.83 15.60
N THR A 477 -0.97 -19.71 16.23
CA THR A 477 -2.26 -19.47 16.91
C THR A 477 -3.44 -19.36 15.94
N GLY A 478 -3.18 -19.07 14.65
CA GLY A 478 -4.20 -18.80 13.64
C GLY A 478 -4.39 -17.32 13.32
N GLN A 479 -3.72 -16.41 14.03
CA GLN A 479 -3.74 -14.97 13.71
C GLN A 479 -2.93 -14.68 12.44
N SER A 480 -3.53 -14.06 11.42
CA SER A 480 -2.80 -13.65 10.20
C SER A 480 -2.03 -12.36 10.44
N ALA A 481 -0.90 -12.22 9.73
CA ALA A 481 -0.18 -10.97 9.65
C ALA A 481 -1.08 -9.81 9.19
N ALA A 482 -0.96 -8.65 9.85
CA ALA A 482 -1.58 -7.41 9.41
C ALA A 482 -0.88 -6.83 8.17
N ARG A 483 0.43 -7.04 8.07
CA ARG A 483 1.23 -6.70 6.89
C ARG A 483 2.37 -7.66 6.65
N VAL A 484 2.79 -7.76 5.39
CA VAL A 484 3.99 -8.50 4.98
C VAL A 484 4.76 -7.70 3.94
N PRO A 485 6.05 -7.38 4.17
CA PRO A 485 6.93 -6.86 3.13
C PRO A 485 7.06 -7.86 1.97
N PRO A 486 6.87 -7.45 0.70
CA PRO A 486 6.99 -8.35 -0.44
C PRO A 486 8.42 -8.74 -0.79
N VAL A 487 9.43 -8.30 -0.01
CA VAL A 487 10.79 -8.87 -0.07
C VAL A 487 10.88 -10.26 0.58
N LEU A 488 9.86 -10.64 1.35
CA LEU A 488 9.84 -11.90 2.05
C LEU A 488 9.33 -13.04 1.14
N PRO A 489 9.92 -14.25 1.22
CA PRO A 489 9.52 -15.36 0.38
C PRO A 489 8.13 -15.89 0.76
N PRO A 490 7.35 -16.44 -0.20
CA PRO A 490 6.12 -17.16 0.12
C PRO A 490 6.40 -18.31 1.09
N ALA A 491 5.59 -18.41 2.14
CA ALA A 491 5.77 -19.41 3.18
C ALA A 491 4.71 -20.53 3.06
N SER A 492 5.13 -21.77 3.29
CA SER A 492 4.31 -22.98 3.12
C SER A 492 3.75 -23.56 4.42
N GLY A 493 3.94 -22.87 5.55
CA GLY A 493 3.53 -23.31 6.89
C GLY A 493 3.36 -22.11 7.81
N PRO A 494 2.78 -22.26 9.02
CA PRO A 494 2.67 -21.14 9.96
C PRO A 494 4.04 -20.50 10.17
N GLN A 495 4.12 -19.21 9.94
CA GLN A 495 5.31 -18.38 10.15
C GLN A 495 4.92 -17.24 11.06
N HIS A 496 5.94 -16.64 11.67
CA HIS A 496 5.75 -15.44 12.42
C HIS A 496 5.42 -14.26 11.49
N GLY A 497 4.33 -13.57 11.74
CA GLY A 497 3.89 -12.40 10.98
C GLY A 497 3.77 -11.18 11.87
N GLN A 498 3.68 -9.98 11.29
CA GLN A 498 3.43 -8.78 12.08
C GLN A 498 1.98 -8.74 12.54
N THR A 499 1.75 -9.12 13.80
CA THR A 499 0.43 -9.28 14.39
C THR A 499 0.21 -8.27 15.51
N TYR A 500 -0.31 -7.09 15.15
CA TYR A 500 -0.58 -6.01 16.12
C TYR A 500 -2.04 -5.54 16.12
N SER A 501 -2.81 -5.85 15.07
CA SER A 501 -4.22 -5.49 14.92
C SER A 501 -5.08 -6.73 14.69
N ALA A 502 -6.03 -6.98 15.60
CA ALA A 502 -6.99 -8.07 15.44
C ALA A 502 -7.90 -7.85 14.22
N VAL A 503 -8.27 -6.61 13.94
CA VAL A 503 -9.16 -6.26 12.83
C VAL A 503 -8.50 -6.48 11.49
N TYR A 504 -7.24 -6.08 11.33
CA TYR A 504 -6.49 -6.35 10.10
C TYR A 504 -6.35 -7.85 9.85
N SER A 505 -6.14 -8.66 10.89
CA SER A 505 -6.19 -10.12 10.78
C SER A 505 -7.55 -10.62 10.27
N MET A 506 -8.67 -10.08 10.75
CA MET A 506 -10.02 -10.44 10.28
C MET A 506 -10.27 -10.02 8.82
N HIS A 507 -9.77 -8.85 8.42
CA HIS A 507 -9.88 -8.34 7.06
C HIS A 507 -9.25 -9.27 6.03
N GLN A 508 -8.23 -10.05 6.42
CA GLN A 508 -7.61 -11.01 5.51
C GLN A 508 -8.57 -12.10 5.02
N LEU A 509 -9.50 -12.56 5.85
CA LEU A 509 -10.54 -13.49 5.41
C LEU A 509 -11.54 -12.77 4.48
N VAL A 510 -11.89 -11.52 4.80
CA VAL A 510 -12.77 -10.71 3.95
C VAL A 510 -12.14 -10.49 2.56
N ASN A 511 -10.83 -10.28 2.47
CA ASN A 511 -10.10 -10.17 1.20
C ASN A 511 -10.24 -11.43 0.34
N LEU A 512 -10.14 -12.62 0.94
CA LEU A 512 -10.40 -13.89 0.24
C LEU A 512 -11.84 -13.96 -0.28
N ALA A 513 -12.82 -13.56 0.53
CA ALA A 513 -14.21 -13.55 0.12
C ALA A 513 -14.51 -12.51 -0.97
N LEU A 514 -13.84 -11.36 -0.96
CA LEU A 514 -13.93 -10.34 -2.02
C LEU A 514 -13.34 -10.86 -3.33
N HIS A 515 -12.17 -11.52 -3.28
CA HIS A 515 -11.60 -12.19 -4.45
C HIS A 515 -12.62 -13.17 -5.06
N HIS A 516 -13.20 -14.05 -4.24
CA HIS A 516 -14.23 -14.99 -4.70
C HIS A 516 -15.48 -14.26 -5.25
N LEU A 517 -15.93 -13.21 -4.58
CA LEU A 517 -17.10 -12.43 -5.02
C LEU A 517 -16.92 -11.85 -6.43
N TYR A 518 -15.75 -11.29 -6.74
CA TYR A 518 -15.49 -10.65 -8.03
C TYR A 518 -15.10 -11.65 -9.14
N THR A 519 -14.43 -12.75 -8.79
CA THR A 519 -13.87 -13.69 -9.78
C THR A 519 -14.74 -14.93 -9.99
N GLY A 520 -15.50 -15.34 -8.98
CA GLY A 520 -16.14 -16.65 -8.93
C GLY A 520 -15.15 -17.82 -8.79
N ASP A 521 -13.85 -17.53 -8.63
CA ASP A 521 -12.83 -18.57 -8.53
C ASP A 521 -12.89 -19.26 -7.17
N LEU A 522 -13.07 -20.57 -7.20
CA LEU A 522 -13.06 -21.42 -6.02
C LEU A 522 -11.68 -22.03 -5.76
N THR A 523 -10.76 -22.06 -6.72
CA THR A 523 -9.43 -22.66 -6.53
C THR A 523 -8.66 -21.95 -5.43
N LEU A 524 -8.55 -20.62 -5.47
CA LEU A 524 -7.91 -19.88 -4.38
C LEU A 524 -8.66 -20.05 -3.06
N SER A 525 -10.00 -20.06 -3.10
CA SER A 525 -10.82 -20.27 -1.89
C SER A 525 -10.55 -21.62 -1.25
N GLU A 526 -10.46 -22.70 -2.04
CA GLU A 526 -10.15 -24.06 -1.59
C GLU A 526 -8.74 -24.13 -0.99
N GLU A 527 -7.75 -23.54 -1.66
CA GLU A 527 -6.34 -23.52 -1.22
C GLU A 527 -6.16 -22.73 0.08
N GLN A 528 -6.87 -21.62 0.23
CA GLN A 528 -6.73 -20.71 1.37
C GLN A 528 -7.68 -21.03 2.54
N TRP A 529 -8.71 -21.85 2.33
CA TRP A 529 -9.70 -22.20 3.36
C TRP A 529 -9.10 -22.75 4.67
N PRO A 530 -8.04 -23.59 4.66
CA PRO A 530 -7.41 -24.04 5.90
C PRO A 530 -6.89 -22.89 6.77
N TRP A 531 -6.31 -21.84 6.17
CA TRP A 531 -5.84 -20.64 6.88
C TRP A 531 -7.01 -19.81 7.41
N ALA A 532 -8.08 -19.68 6.63
CA ALA A 532 -9.31 -19.01 7.05
C ALA A 532 -9.98 -19.70 8.26
N ARG A 533 -9.98 -21.04 8.30
CA ARG A 533 -10.50 -21.79 9.47
C ARG A 533 -9.68 -21.56 10.73
N ARG A 534 -8.34 -21.52 10.63
CA ARG A 534 -7.50 -21.18 11.79
C ARG A 534 -7.75 -19.76 12.28
N MET A 535 -7.96 -18.80 11.37
CA MET A 535 -8.35 -17.44 11.74
C MET A 535 -9.68 -17.41 12.50
N LEU A 536 -10.68 -18.16 12.04
CA LEU A 536 -11.97 -18.28 12.72
C LEU A 536 -11.82 -18.89 14.13
N ASP A 537 -11.00 -19.93 14.27
CA ASP A 537 -10.71 -20.54 15.56
C ASP A 537 -9.98 -19.58 16.50
N TRP A 538 -8.99 -18.84 16.01
CA TRP A 538 -8.30 -17.80 16.77
C TRP A 538 -9.27 -16.71 17.24
N CYS A 539 -10.13 -16.19 16.37
CA CYS A 539 -11.11 -15.17 16.75
C CYS A 539 -12.05 -15.67 17.85
N ARG A 540 -12.43 -16.96 17.85
CA ARG A 540 -13.24 -17.56 18.91
C ARG A 540 -12.55 -17.54 20.27
N THR A 541 -11.21 -17.52 20.32
CA THR A 541 -10.46 -17.39 21.59
C THR A 541 -10.52 -15.99 22.18
N LEU A 542 -10.89 -14.98 21.38
CA LEU A 542 -11.04 -13.59 21.82
C LEU A 542 -12.44 -13.29 22.36
N LEU A 543 -13.38 -14.25 22.27
CA LEU A 543 -14.74 -14.06 22.75
C LEU A 543 -14.80 -14.15 24.27
N ASP A 544 -15.46 -13.18 24.90
CA ASP A 544 -15.81 -13.23 26.31
C ASP A 544 -17.11 -14.02 26.55
N ASP A 545 -17.59 -14.02 27.80
CA ASP A 545 -18.82 -14.70 28.21
C ASP A 545 -20.11 -14.06 27.63
N ARG A 546 -20.03 -12.82 27.15
CA ARG A 546 -21.10 -12.13 26.40
C ARG A 546 -21.11 -12.52 24.93
N GLY A 547 -20.05 -13.18 24.45
CA GLY A 547 -19.85 -13.50 23.03
C GLY A 547 -19.36 -12.30 22.21
N LEU A 548 -18.69 -11.34 22.84
CA LEU A 548 -18.04 -10.21 22.17
C LEU A 548 -16.54 -10.45 22.03
N ILE A 549 -15.96 -10.03 20.91
CA ILE A 549 -14.51 -9.94 20.77
C ILE A 549 -14.01 -8.84 21.72
N VAL A 550 -13.06 -9.19 22.57
CA VAL A 550 -12.38 -8.27 23.49
C VAL A 550 -10.91 -8.17 23.13
N THR A 551 -10.43 -6.94 22.93
CA THR A 551 -9.03 -6.64 22.64
C THR A 551 -8.31 -6.01 23.83
N ASP A 552 -6.99 -6.12 23.83
CA ASP A 552 -6.10 -5.57 24.83
C ASP A 552 -4.96 -4.75 24.19
N GLU A 553 -3.94 -4.40 24.98
CA GLU A 553 -2.78 -3.63 24.52
C GLU A 553 -1.96 -4.33 23.41
N ASN A 554 -2.08 -5.65 23.25
CA ASN A 554 -1.27 -6.42 22.31
C ASN A 554 -1.92 -6.56 20.93
N ASN A 555 -3.25 -6.52 20.87
CA ASN A 555 -4.01 -6.78 19.64
C ASN A 555 -5.07 -5.72 19.31
N GLY A 556 -5.13 -4.65 20.13
CA GLY A 556 -6.12 -3.58 20.01
C GLY A 556 -5.70 -2.39 19.15
N LEU A 557 -4.52 -2.41 18.51
CA LEU A 557 -4.10 -1.37 17.57
C LEU A 557 -4.82 -1.53 16.21
N ASP A 558 -4.86 -0.47 15.41
CA ASP A 558 -5.54 -0.42 14.12
C ASP A 558 -4.86 0.60 13.17
N TRP A 559 -5.53 1.02 12.10
CA TRP A 559 -5.09 2.03 11.12
C TRP A 559 -4.58 3.33 11.76
N ASP A 560 -5.13 3.70 12.92
CA ASP A 560 -4.76 4.84 13.75
C ASP A 560 -3.80 4.48 14.88
N TRP A 561 -2.81 3.65 14.59
CA TRP A 561 -1.81 3.15 15.54
C TRP A 561 -1.14 4.24 16.40
N TYR A 562 -1.08 5.49 15.93
CA TYR A 562 -0.53 6.64 16.65
C TYR A 562 -1.41 7.10 17.82
N ASP A 563 -2.70 6.74 17.85
CA ASP A 563 -3.64 7.01 18.94
C ASP A 563 -3.62 5.91 20.03
N GLY A 564 -2.89 4.81 19.77
CA GLY A 564 -2.76 3.68 20.69
C GLY A 564 -3.87 2.62 20.57
N PRO A 565 -3.79 1.55 21.36
CA PRO A 565 -4.73 0.44 21.26
C PRO A 565 -6.10 0.78 21.82
N LYS A 566 -7.14 0.28 21.17
CA LYS A 566 -8.52 0.30 21.66
C LYS A 566 -8.79 -1.02 22.37
N THR A 567 -9.07 -0.93 23.66
CA THR A 567 -9.23 -2.08 24.55
C THR A 567 -10.70 -2.29 24.94
N GLY A 568 -11.01 -3.51 25.37
CA GLY A 568 -12.37 -3.91 25.70
C GLY A 568 -13.15 -4.46 24.49
N ALA A 569 -14.47 -4.48 24.60
CA ALA A 569 -15.35 -4.81 23.50
C ALA A 569 -15.51 -3.58 22.59
N VAL A 570 -14.64 -3.46 21.59
CA VAL A 570 -14.64 -2.35 20.63
C VAL A 570 -15.68 -2.59 19.54
N THR A 571 -16.51 -1.59 19.25
CA THR A 571 -17.60 -1.71 18.27
C THR A 571 -17.09 -2.02 16.87
N ALA A 572 -16.08 -1.29 16.39
CA ALA A 572 -15.51 -1.52 15.05
C ALA A 572 -15.01 -2.97 14.90
N TYR A 573 -14.45 -3.54 15.96
CA TYR A 573 -13.79 -4.84 15.91
C TYR A 573 -14.83 -5.97 15.91
N ASN A 574 -15.91 -5.80 16.69
CA ASN A 574 -17.05 -6.70 16.66
C ASN A 574 -17.86 -6.56 15.35
N ALA A 575 -17.94 -5.37 14.76
CA ALA A 575 -18.55 -5.15 13.45
C ALA A 575 -17.75 -5.80 12.31
N ALA A 576 -16.42 -5.73 12.38
CA ALA A 576 -15.51 -6.43 11.46
C ALA A 576 -15.63 -7.96 11.63
N TYR A 577 -15.71 -8.46 12.86
CA TYR A 577 -15.93 -9.89 13.11
C TYR A 577 -17.27 -10.38 12.56
N HIS A 578 -18.36 -9.61 12.76
CA HIS A 578 -19.66 -9.90 12.19
C HIS A 578 -19.60 -9.97 10.66
N GLN A 579 -18.94 -8.99 10.03
CA GLN A 579 -18.73 -8.97 8.58
C GLN A 579 -17.98 -10.22 8.10
N MET A 580 -16.90 -10.57 8.80
CA MET A 580 -16.07 -11.73 8.51
C MET A 580 -16.87 -13.03 8.58
N LEU A 581 -17.75 -13.20 9.58
CA LEU A 581 -18.60 -14.39 9.71
C LEU A 581 -19.56 -14.56 8.52
N HIS A 582 -20.16 -13.47 8.03
CA HIS A 582 -21.03 -13.52 6.83
C HIS A 582 -20.25 -13.86 5.56
N HIS A 583 -19.08 -13.25 5.38
CA HIS A 583 -18.20 -13.56 4.25
C HIS A 583 -17.68 -15.00 4.30
N ALA A 584 -17.27 -15.47 5.48
CA ALA A 584 -16.85 -16.86 5.70
C ALA A 584 -17.99 -17.84 5.42
N ALA A 585 -19.23 -17.53 5.84
CA ALA A 585 -20.39 -18.34 5.54
C ALA A 585 -20.65 -18.44 4.03
N ALA A 586 -20.52 -17.33 3.30
CA ALA A 586 -20.69 -17.33 1.84
C ALA A 586 -19.62 -18.20 1.14
N VAL A 587 -18.35 -18.09 1.55
CA VAL A 587 -17.28 -18.92 1.01
C VAL A 587 -17.46 -20.40 1.39
N ALA A 588 -17.79 -20.71 2.65
CA ALA A 588 -18.06 -22.08 3.11
C ALA A 588 -19.19 -22.73 2.31
N GLU A 589 -20.29 -22.01 2.08
CA GLU A 589 -21.41 -22.47 1.24
C GLU A 589 -20.93 -22.80 -0.18
N ALA A 590 -20.16 -21.90 -0.80
CA ALA A 590 -19.63 -22.07 -2.15
C ALA A 590 -18.65 -23.26 -2.26
N LEU A 591 -17.93 -23.57 -1.17
CA LEU A 591 -17.06 -24.74 -1.02
C LEU A 591 -17.82 -26.05 -0.71
N GLY A 592 -19.15 -26.04 -0.75
CA GLY A 592 -19.98 -27.22 -0.46
C GLY A 592 -20.01 -27.61 1.02
N ARG A 593 -19.91 -26.63 1.93
CA ARG A 593 -19.89 -26.82 3.40
C ARG A 593 -21.09 -26.13 4.08
N PRO A 594 -22.34 -26.50 3.76
CA PRO A 594 -23.53 -25.79 4.23
C PRO A 594 -23.70 -25.82 5.77
N GLU A 595 -23.31 -26.91 6.44
CA GLU A 595 -23.38 -26.99 7.90
C GLU A 595 -22.43 -26.00 8.60
N GLU A 596 -21.23 -25.82 8.04
CA GLU A 596 -20.25 -24.84 8.53
C GLU A 596 -20.73 -23.42 8.26
N ALA A 597 -21.28 -23.17 7.06
CA ALA A 597 -21.89 -21.90 6.69
C ALA A 597 -23.04 -21.51 7.64
N ASP A 598 -23.95 -22.45 7.94
CA ASP A 598 -25.05 -22.24 8.88
C ASP A 598 -24.56 -22.01 10.31
N GLY A 599 -23.48 -22.68 10.73
CA GLY A 599 -22.82 -22.42 12.01
C GLY A 599 -22.29 -20.99 12.12
N LEU A 600 -21.63 -20.52 11.07
CA LEU A 600 -21.10 -19.15 10.98
C LEU A 600 -22.22 -18.09 10.98
N ARG A 601 -23.32 -18.33 10.25
CA ARG A 601 -24.51 -17.46 10.25
C ARG A 601 -25.14 -17.36 11.65
N ARG A 602 -25.34 -18.49 12.34
CA ARG A 602 -25.84 -18.50 13.73
C ARG A 602 -24.91 -17.74 14.68
N GLN A 603 -23.59 -17.90 14.51
CA GLN A 603 -22.62 -17.18 15.31
C GLN A 603 -22.71 -15.66 15.08
N ALA A 604 -22.92 -15.23 13.83
CA ALA A 604 -23.14 -13.83 13.49
C ALA A 604 -24.42 -13.28 14.14
N ASP A 605 -25.53 -14.04 14.14
CA ASP A 605 -26.79 -13.65 14.80
C ASP A 605 -26.63 -13.48 16.32
N THR A 606 -25.88 -14.39 16.97
CA THR A 606 -25.55 -14.28 18.40
C THR A 606 -24.71 -13.03 18.67
N LEU A 607 -23.66 -12.80 17.90
CA LEU A 607 -22.80 -11.62 18.02
C LEU A 607 -23.59 -10.32 17.82
N ARG A 608 -24.47 -10.27 16.80
CA ARG A 608 -25.34 -9.11 16.55
C ARG A 608 -26.24 -8.80 17.75
N SER A 609 -26.75 -9.82 18.42
CA SER A 609 -27.57 -9.65 19.62
C SER A 609 -26.73 -9.06 20.77
N ALA A 610 -25.55 -9.62 21.03
CA ALA A 610 -24.64 -9.13 22.08
C ALA A 610 -24.15 -7.69 21.82
N VAL A 611 -23.79 -7.35 20.58
CA VAL A 611 -23.35 -6.00 20.22
C VAL A 611 -24.47 -4.98 20.44
N ASN A 612 -25.70 -5.29 20.05
CA ASN A 612 -26.83 -4.39 20.27
C ASN A 612 -27.22 -4.28 21.75
N GLU A 613 -27.04 -5.33 22.54
CA GLU A 613 -27.32 -5.29 23.98
C GLU A 613 -26.30 -4.45 24.74
N HIS A 614 -25.01 -4.55 24.40
CA HIS A 614 -23.93 -3.99 25.22
C HIS A 614 -23.29 -2.71 24.66
N LEU A 615 -23.30 -2.51 23.35
CA LEU A 615 -22.55 -1.41 22.71
C LEU A 615 -23.44 -0.37 22.03
N TYR A 616 -24.71 -0.69 21.73
CA TYR A 616 -25.65 0.26 21.13
C TYR A 616 -26.30 1.16 22.18
N ASP A 617 -26.17 2.47 22.01
CA ASP A 617 -26.85 3.47 22.84
C ASP A 617 -28.12 3.97 22.14
N THR A 618 -29.27 3.48 22.61
CA THR A 618 -30.58 3.83 22.05
C THR A 618 -30.92 5.31 22.22
N ALA A 619 -30.41 5.99 23.26
CA ALA A 619 -30.69 7.40 23.49
C ALA A 619 -29.89 8.30 22.52
N ARG A 620 -28.67 7.88 22.18
CA ARG A 620 -27.79 8.59 21.24
C ARG A 620 -28.01 8.19 19.78
N HIS A 621 -28.73 7.09 19.52
CA HIS A 621 -28.80 6.44 18.20
C HIS A 621 -27.42 6.12 17.62
N LEU A 622 -26.48 5.71 18.48
CA LEU A 622 -25.08 5.47 18.11
C LEU A 622 -24.54 4.26 18.87
N TYR A 623 -23.60 3.55 18.27
CA TYR A 623 -22.73 2.66 19.00
C TYR A 623 -21.61 3.44 19.68
N ARG A 624 -21.28 3.01 20.90
CA ARG A 624 -20.13 3.49 21.67
C ARG A 624 -18.83 3.08 20.99
N LEU A 625 -17.72 3.74 21.29
CA LEU A 625 -16.38 3.30 20.82
C LEU A 625 -16.06 1.90 21.36
N SER A 626 -16.13 1.73 22.68
CA SER A 626 -16.02 0.45 23.36
C SER A 626 -16.77 0.45 24.70
N ASP A 627 -16.85 -0.71 25.36
CA ASP A 627 -17.38 -0.81 26.72
C ASP A 627 -16.47 -0.13 27.78
N GLN A 628 -15.20 0.13 27.46
CA GLN A 628 -14.26 0.89 28.30
C GLN A 628 -14.23 2.39 27.97
N GLN A 629 -14.66 2.78 26.78
CA GLN A 629 -14.83 4.19 26.37
C GLN A 629 -16.29 4.46 25.94
N PRO A 630 -17.24 4.40 26.89
CA PRO A 630 -18.67 4.42 26.60
C PRO A 630 -19.19 5.75 26.03
N ASP A 631 -18.46 6.85 26.21
CA ASP A 631 -18.85 8.17 25.71
C ASP A 631 -18.25 8.46 24.33
N GLY A 632 -17.12 7.82 24.00
CA GLY A 632 -16.46 7.94 22.70
C GLY A 632 -17.32 7.39 21.56
N VAL A 633 -17.17 7.98 20.37
CA VAL A 633 -17.81 7.55 19.13
C VAL A 633 -16.75 7.48 18.06
N SER A 634 -16.77 6.41 17.26
CA SER A 634 -15.96 6.32 16.05
C SER A 634 -16.80 6.20 14.79
N LEU A 635 -16.29 6.81 13.73
CA LEU A 635 -16.88 6.82 12.40
C LEU A 635 -16.83 5.43 11.78
N ASP A 636 -15.71 4.72 11.89
CA ASP A 636 -15.54 3.35 11.41
C ASP A 636 -16.49 2.38 12.13
N GLY A 637 -16.56 2.43 13.45
CA GLY A 637 -17.36 1.51 14.25
C GLY A 637 -18.84 1.57 13.92
N ASN A 638 -19.37 2.77 13.78
CA ASN A 638 -20.76 2.97 13.40
C ASN A 638 -21.00 2.71 11.90
N SER A 639 -20.08 3.11 11.02
CA SER A 639 -20.22 2.87 9.57
C SER A 639 -20.13 1.38 9.23
N LEU A 640 -19.17 0.66 9.80
CA LEU A 640 -19.06 -0.79 9.69
C LEU A 640 -20.27 -1.48 10.31
N ALA A 641 -20.82 -0.99 11.43
CA ALA A 641 -22.04 -1.56 11.98
C ALA A 641 -23.20 -1.48 10.96
N VAL A 642 -23.40 -0.33 10.30
CA VAL A 642 -24.39 -0.19 9.22
C VAL A 642 -24.09 -1.15 8.07
N LEU A 643 -22.86 -1.17 7.56
CA LEU A 643 -22.45 -2.02 6.44
C LEU A 643 -22.59 -3.52 6.74
N SER A 644 -22.35 -3.92 7.99
CA SER A 644 -22.45 -5.30 8.44
C SER A 644 -23.87 -5.71 8.84
N GLY A 645 -24.85 -4.80 8.85
CA GLY A 645 -26.23 -5.12 9.22
C GLY A 645 -26.46 -5.32 10.72
N LEU A 646 -25.60 -4.75 11.57
CA LEU A 646 -25.77 -4.80 13.02
C LEU A 646 -26.99 -4.01 13.54
N PRO A 647 -27.29 -2.79 13.04
CA PRO A 647 -28.35 -1.96 13.58
C PRO A 647 -29.70 -2.66 13.70
N PRO A 648 -30.52 -2.30 14.71
CA PRO A 648 -31.94 -2.60 14.69
C PRO A 648 -32.60 -2.03 13.42
N GLN A 649 -33.71 -2.64 13.00
CA GLN A 649 -34.41 -2.23 11.79
C GLN A 649 -34.80 -0.75 11.85
N GLY A 650 -34.38 0.03 10.84
CA GLY A 650 -34.68 1.45 10.72
C GLY A 650 -33.74 2.40 11.49
N GLU A 651 -32.75 1.88 12.21
CA GLU A 651 -31.78 2.70 12.95
C GLU A 651 -30.62 3.20 12.09
N ALA A 652 -30.27 2.52 10.98
CA ALA A 652 -29.13 2.91 10.13
C ALA A 652 -29.17 4.38 9.65
N PRO A 653 -30.29 4.93 9.11
CA PRO A 653 -30.36 6.34 8.77
C PRO A 653 -30.16 7.30 9.96
N LYS A 654 -30.63 6.90 11.16
CA LYS A 654 -30.48 7.72 12.37
C LYS A 654 -29.04 7.73 12.87
N ILE A 655 -28.35 6.60 12.76
CA ILE A 655 -26.91 6.49 13.06
C ILE A 655 -26.12 7.45 12.18
N LEU A 656 -26.37 7.46 10.86
CA LEU A 656 -25.66 8.37 9.94
C LEU A 656 -25.93 9.85 10.27
N ALA A 657 -27.17 10.20 10.59
CA ALA A 657 -27.50 11.56 11.02
C ALA A 657 -26.86 11.93 12.37
N ALA A 658 -26.78 10.99 13.32
CA ALA A 658 -26.16 11.20 14.62
C ALA A 658 -24.64 11.34 14.52
N LEU A 659 -23.98 10.61 13.61
CA LEU A 659 -22.56 10.75 13.33
C LEU A 659 -22.22 12.16 12.85
N GLU A 660 -22.99 12.69 11.90
CA GLU A 660 -22.81 14.06 11.40
C GLU A 660 -22.96 15.13 12.50
N ALA A 661 -23.81 14.87 13.49
CA ALA A 661 -24.03 15.79 14.60
C ALA A 661 -22.95 15.73 15.70
N VAL A 662 -22.33 14.57 15.92
CA VAL A 662 -21.43 14.33 17.07
C VAL A 662 -19.95 14.39 16.69
N LEU A 663 -19.59 13.98 15.47
CA LEU A 663 -18.20 14.00 15.04
C LEU A 663 -17.76 15.42 14.67
N PRO A 664 -16.55 15.85 15.06
CA PRO A 664 -16.01 17.12 14.59
C PRO A 664 -16.00 17.19 13.06
N GLY A 665 -16.68 18.19 12.50
CA GLY A 665 -16.68 18.43 11.06
C GLY A 665 -15.47 19.24 10.63
N THR A 666 -14.88 18.87 9.48
CA THR A 666 -13.91 19.69 8.75
C THR A 666 -14.46 20.05 7.37
N PRO A 667 -13.86 21.01 6.65
CA PRO A 667 -14.20 21.25 5.24
C PRO A 667 -14.07 20.01 4.36
N TYR A 668 -13.23 19.05 4.75
CA TYR A 668 -12.87 17.87 3.95
C TYR A 668 -13.65 16.61 4.34
N GLY A 669 -14.31 16.58 5.48
CA GLY A 669 -15.00 15.39 5.99
C GLY A 669 -15.13 15.38 7.52
N PRO A 670 -15.89 14.44 8.08
CA PRO A 670 -15.91 14.22 9.53
C PRO A 670 -14.57 13.67 10.01
N SER A 671 -14.17 14.04 11.23
CA SER A 671 -13.09 13.37 11.95
C SER A 671 -13.45 11.91 12.26
N PRO A 672 -12.48 10.97 12.27
CA PRO A 672 -12.74 9.56 12.58
C PRO A 672 -13.30 9.30 13.97
N PHE A 673 -13.07 10.20 14.93
CA PHE A 673 -13.48 10.03 16.33
C PHE A 673 -14.11 11.30 16.90
N SER A 674 -14.98 11.14 17.89
CA SER A 674 -15.53 12.26 18.66
C SER A 674 -14.45 12.92 19.52
N ALA A 675 -14.59 14.21 19.80
CA ALA A 675 -13.61 14.99 20.56
C ALA A 675 -13.31 14.40 21.97
N ASP A 676 -14.31 13.77 22.59
CA ASP A 676 -14.20 13.18 23.93
C ASP A 676 -13.21 12.01 24.02
N THR A 677 -12.82 11.41 22.89
CA THR A 677 -11.81 10.34 22.85
C THR A 677 -10.39 10.87 23.12
N GLY A 678 -10.14 12.16 22.86
CA GLY A 678 -8.80 12.75 22.93
C GLY A 678 -7.86 12.31 21.79
N PHE A 679 -8.34 11.55 20.81
CA PHE A 679 -7.58 11.11 19.65
C PHE A 679 -7.28 12.25 18.68
N TRP A 680 -6.24 12.07 17.89
CA TRP A 680 -5.71 13.13 17.04
C TRP A 680 -6.71 13.57 15.95
N PRO A 681 -7.09 14.86 15.88
CA PRO A 681 -8.07 15.34 14.90
C PRO A 681 -7.47 15.44 13.50
N GLN A 682 -8.09 14.72 12.56
CA GLN A 682 -7.74 14.67 11.13
C GLN A 682 -8.87 14.02 10.33
N VAL A 683 -8.73 13.86 9.02
CA VAL A 683 -9.65 13.10 8.17
C VAL A 683 -8.94 11.90 7.56
N SER A 684 -9.47 10.70 7.81
CA SER A 684 -8.98 9.43 7.26
C SER A 684 -9.82 8.99 6.07
N PRO A 685 -9.27 8.94 4.85
CA PRO A 685 -9.94 8.39 3.67
C PRO A 685 -10.31 6.91 3.81
N TYR A 686 -9.54 6.12 4.57
CA TYR A 686 -9.85 4.72 4.86
C TYR A 686 -11.19 4.59 5.61
N VAL A 687 -11.34 5.32 6.71
CA VAL A 687 -12.60 5.32 7.48
C VAL A 687 -13.72 6.09 6.76
N SER A 688 -13.36 7.13 6.02
CA SER A 688 -14.34 7.88 5.21
C SER A 688 -14.92 7.04 4.07
N ASP A 689 -14.19 6.05 3.53
CA ASP A 689 -14.75 5.07 2.58
C ASP A 689 -15.84 4.21 3.22
N MET A 690 -15.64 3.75 4.45
CA MET A 690 -16.67 3.00 5.18
C MET A 690 -17.93 3.84 5.37
N TYR A 691 -17.77 5.10 5.76
CA TYR A 691 -18.88 6.05 5.87
C TYR A 691 -19.54 6.34 4.52
N LEU A 692 -18.74 6.54 3.46
CA LEU A 692 -19.22 6.75 2.09
C LEU A 692 -20.11 5.58 1.63
N ARG A 693 -19.66 4.35 1.85
CA ARG A 693 -20.41 3.14 1.50
C ARG A 693 -21.68 3.01 2.34
N ALA A 694 -21.66 3.39 3.62
CA ALA A 694 -22.84 3.41 4.47
C ALA A 694 -23.88 4.45 3.97
N LEU A 695 -23.43 5.64 3.58
CA LEU A 695 -24.29 6.66 2.95
C LEU A 695 -24.96 6.14 1.66
N PHE A 696 -24.20 5.48 0.79
CA PHE A 696 -24.77 4.89 -0.43
C PHE A 696 -25.72 3.71 -0.15
N THR A 697 -25.45 2.91 0.88
CA THR A 697 -26.32 1.81 1.33
C THR A 697 -27.69 2.35 1.75
N GLU A 698 -27.71 3.45 2.52
CA GLU A 698 -28.93 4.14 2.94
C GLU A 698 -29.48 5.12 1.91
N ARG A 699 -28.94 5.12 0.67
CA ARG A 699 -29.33 6.00 -0.44
C ARG A 699 -29.26 7.50 -0.10
N ALA A 700 -28.39 7.89 0.83
CA ALA A 700 -28.01 9.27 1.13
C ALA A 700 -27.03 9.82 0.07
N THR A 701 -27.41 9.70 -1.21
CA THR A 701 -26.53 9.91 -2.36
C THR A 701 -25.95 11.32 -2.44
N TYR A 702 -26.73 12.35 -2.08
CA TYR A 702 -26.23 13.74 -2.07
C TYR A 702 -25.08 13.93 -1.09
N ASN A 703 -25.22 13.40 0.13
CA ASN A 703 -24.18 13.45 1.16
C ASN A 703 -22.95 12.63 0.73
N ALA A 704 -23.16 11.50 0.07
CA ALA A 704 -22.07 10.68 -0.47
C ALA A 704 -21.28 11.42 -1.55
N LEU A 705 -21.96 12.03 -2.54
CA LEU A 705 -21.30 12.81 -3.59
C LEU A 705 -20.63 14.08 -3.05
N ASP A 706 -21.24 14.73 -2.06
CA ASP A 706 -20.64 15.87 -1.36
C ASP A 706 -19.35 15.47 -0.63
N LEU A 707 -19.34 14.36 0.11
CA LEU A 707 -18.14 13.83 0.74
C LEU A 707 -17.05 13.50 -0.30
N ILE A 708 -17.43 12.92 -1.44
CA ILE A 708 -16.47 12.64 -2.53
C ILE A 708 -15.80 13.94 -3.00
N ARG A 709 -16.58 15.00 -3.23
CA ARG A 709 -16.06 16.29 -3.68
C ARG A 709 -15.21 16.98 -2.63
N ARG A 710 -15.59 16.92 -1.36
CA ARG A 710 -14.88 17.59 -0.26
C ARG A 710 -13.56 16.91 0.11
N LEU A 711 -13.53 15.58 0.13
CA LEU A 711 -12.33 14.83 0.52
C LEU A 711 -11.41 14.57 -0.67
N TRP A 712 -11.88 13.73 -1.60
CA TRP A 712 -11.06 13.32 -2.74
C TRP A 712 -10.97 14.40 -3.81
N GLY A 713 -12.02 15.21 -3.98
CA GLY A 713 -11.96 16.37 -4.86
C GLY A 713 -10.94 17.41 -4.41
N HIS A 714 -10.76 17.58 -3.08
CA HIS A 714 -9.67 18.38 -2.52
C HIS A 714 -8.30 17.80 -2.88
N MET A 715 -8.07 16.50 -2.68
CA MET A 715 -6.81 15.85 -3.07
C MET A 715 -6.48 16.02 -4.56
N ALA A 716 -7.51 15.92 -5.41
CA ALA A 716 -7.39 16.03 -6.86
C ALA A 716 -7.09 17.46 -7.36
N THR A 717 -7.34 18.48 -6.53
CA THR A 717 -7.28 19.90 -6.95
C THR A 717 -6.43 20.79 -6.05
N SER A 718 -5.86 20.26 -4.97
CA SER A 718 -5.00 21.00 -4.05
C SER A 718 -3.72 21.49 -4.74
N ASP A 719 -3.46 22.79 -4.77
CA ASP A 719 -2.38 23.40 -5.57
C ASP A 719 -1.02 22.69 -5.43
N LEU A 720 -0.39 22.78 -4.26
CA LEU A 720 0.98 22.29 -4.03
C LEU A 720 1.07 20.76 -3.87
N HIS A 721 -0.07 20.10 -3.68
CA HIS A 721 -0.14 18.70 -3.23
C HIS A 721 -0.90 17.78 -4.20
N ALA A 722 -1.57 18.32 -5.23
CA ALA A 722 -2.28 17.51 -6.21
C ALA A 722 -1.26 16.75 -7.05
N VAL A 723 -1.21 15.44 -6.86
CA VAL A 723 -0.24 14.55 -7.51
C VAL A 723 -0.89 13.53 -8.44
N GLY A 724 -2.21 13.61 -8.62
CA GLY A 724 -2.98 12.68 -9.45
C GLY A 724 -3.21 11.31 -8.80
N THR A 725 -3.08 11.23 -7.47
CA THR A 725 -3.32 10.04 -6.65
C THR A 725 -4.00 10.43 -5.34
N ALA A 726 -4.60 9.45 -4.66
CA ALA A 726 -5.30 9.62 -3.39
C ALA A 726 -4.34 9.51 -2.20
N TRP A 727 -4.54 10.35 -1.20
CA TRP A 727 -3.60 10.52 -0.10
C TRP A 727 -3.96 9.66 1.10
N GLU A 728 -2.96 9.30 1.87
CA GLU A 728 -3.11 8.50 3.07
C GLU A 728 -4.02 9.16 4.11
N LEU A 729 -3.79 10.44 4.40
CA LEU A 729 -4.45 11.19 5.46
C LEU A 729 -4.52 12.67 5.09
N VAL A 730 -5.58 13.34 5.53
CA VAL A 730 -5.77 14.78 5.32
C VAL A 730 -5.88 15.47 6.68
N GLY A 731 -5.03 16.47 6.91
CA GLY A 731 -5.07 17.31 8.09
C GLY A 731 -6.36 18.14 8.14
N THR A 732 -6.71 18.63 9.32
CA THR A 732 -7.91 19.48 9.48
C THR A 732 -7.83 20.80 8.70
N ASP A 733 -6.64 21.21 8.30
CA ASP A 733 -6.36 22.37 7.45
C ASP A 733 -6.31 22.03 5.94
N GLY A 734 -6.35 20.74 5.57
CA GLY A 734 -6.30 20.26 4.20
C GLY A 734 -4.90 19.90 3.71
N SER A 735 -3.87 20.08 4.53
CA SER A 735 -2.53 19.59 4.21
C SER A 735 -2.45 18.05 4.33
N PRO A 736 -1.42 17.40 3.78
CA PRO A 736 -1.17 15.98 4.05
C PRO A 736 -1.01 15.73 5.56
N GLY A 737 -1.77 14.77 6.11
CA GLY A 737 -2.01 14.65 7.56
C GLY A 737 -0.76 14.47 8.41
N PHE A 738 0.20 13.63 7.98
CA PHE A 738 1.50 13.44 8.63
C PHE A 738 2.58 14.45 8.16
N GLY A 739 2.18 15.53 7.50
CA GLY A 739 3.11 16.41 6.80
C GLY A 739 3.89 15.65 5.73
N ALA A 740 5.20 15.85 5.66
CA ALA A 740 6.08 15.26 4.65
C ALA A 740 6.01 13.72 4.58
N LYS A 741 5.84 13.08 5.74
CA LYS A 741 5.75 11.61 5.85
C LYS A 741 4.51 11.00 5.19
N THR A 742 3.47 11.79 4.95
CA THR A 742 2.21 11.28 4.37
C THR A 742 2.49 10.66 3.00
N SER A 743 1.97 9.46 2.74
CA SER A 743 1.95 8.92 1.38
C SER A 743 0.87 9.65 0.57
N LEU A 744 1.25 10.26 -0.56
CA LEU A 744 0.29 10.91 -1.46
C LEU A 744 -0.23 9.96 -2.56
N ALA A 745 0.16 8.69 -2.52
CA ALA A 745 -0.44 7.59 -3.25
C ALA A 745 -0.66 6.39 -2.33
N HIS A 746 -1.76 6.39 -1.58
CA HIS A 746 -2.08 5.35 -0.61
C HIS A 746 -3.39 4.63 -0.98
N GLY A 747 -3.33 3.33 -1.19
CA GLY A 747 -4.40 2.55 -1.81
C GLY A 747 -5.64 2.39 -0.93
N TRP A 748 -5.51 2.50 0.40
CA TRP A 748 -6.66 2.58 1.30
C TRP A 748 -7.56 3.80 1.06
N ALA A 749 -7.12 4.77 0.26
CA ALA A 749 -7.84 5.99 -0.05
C ALA A 749 -8.54 5.90 -1.42
N ALA A 750 -8.45 4.78 -2.13
CA ALA A 750 -8.97 4.68 -3.50
C ALA A 750 -10.49 4.38 -3.59
N GLY A 751 -11.18 4.27 -2.45
CA GLY A 751 -12.55 3.75 -2.35
C GLY A 751 -13.63 4.50 -3.13
N ALA A 752 -13.45 5.81 -3.37
CA ALA A 752 -14.36 6.59 -4.21
C ALA A 752 -14.51 6.01 -5.63
N THR A 753 -13.45 5.41 -6.18
CA THR A 753 -13.45 4.74 -7.49
C THR A 753 -14.48 3.61 -7.53
N ALA A 754 -14.39 2.68 -6.58
CA ALA A 754 -15.30 1.56 -6.47
C ALA A 754 -16.73 2.03 -6.13
N ALA A 755 -16.87 3.03 -5.26
CA ALA A 755 -18.18 3.55 -4.86
C ALA A 755 -18.95 4.20 -6.03
N LEU A 756 -18.27 4.99 -6.87
CA LEU A 756 -18.87 5.59 -8.07
C LEU A 756 -19.30 4.51 -9.07
N SER A 757 -18.49 3.47 -9.30
CA SER A 757 -18.86 2.32 -10.15
C SER A 757 -20.05 1.54 -9.57
N ALA A 758 -20.05 1.28 -8.27
CA ALA A 758 -21.04 0.46 -7.60
C ALA A 758 -22.40 1.15 -7.41
N HIS A 759 -22.40 2.46 -7.19
CA HIS A 759 -23.59 3.20 -6.75
C HIS A 759 -24.05 4.29 -7.72
N VAL A 760 -23.14 5.04 -8.35
CA VAL A 760 -23.52 6.06 -9.34
C VAL A 760 -23.82 5.41 -10.68
N LEU A 761 -22.87 4.64 -11.21
CA LEU A 761 -23.12 3.79 -12.38
C LEU A 761 -24.12 2.67 -12.02
N GLY A 762 -23.99 2.13 -10.80
CA GLY A 762 -25.00 1.28 -10.17
C GLY A 762 -24.75 -0.21 -10.29
N ILE A 763 -23.60 -0.64 -10.83
CA ILE A 763 -23.32 -2.05 -11.14
C ILE A 763 -22.66 -2.74 -9.94
N ARG A 764 -23.29 -3.79 -9.41
CA ARG A 764 -22.75 -4.58 -8.28
C ARG A 764 -22.94 -6.08 -8.49
N PRO A 765 -21.98 -6.93 -8.04
CA PRO A 765 -22.20 -8.37 -7.98
C PRO A 765 -23.29 -8.66 -6.94
N ALA A 766 -24.24 -9.54 -7.28
CA ALA A 766 -25.23 -10.06 -6.36
C ALA A 766 -24.91 -11.50 -5.91
N SER A 767 -24.03 -12.18 -6.66
CA SER A 767 -23.42 -13.46 -6.29
C SER A 767 -21.98 -13.52 -6.82
N PRO A 768 -21.18 -14.51 -6.38
CA PRO A 768 -19.81 -14.69 -6.87
C PRO A 768 -19.68 -14.70 -8.40
N GLY A 769 -18.61 -14.08 -8.88
CA GLY A 769 -18.24 -14.02 -10.30
C GLY A 769 -19.19 -13.22 -11.19
N PHE A 770 -20.10 -12.41 -10.62
CA PHE A 770 -21.20 -11.76 -11.35
C PHE A 770 -22.14 -12.75 -12.06
N ALA A 771 -22.21 -14.01 -11.62
CA ALA A 771 -23.21 -14.96 -12.11
C ALA A 771 -24.64 -14.40 -11.95
N THR A 772 -24.84 -13.64 -10.87
CA THR A 772 -25.95 -12.68 -10.74
C THR A 772 -25.45 -11.30 -10.38
N TRP A 773 -26.19 -10.28 -10.82
CA TRP A 773 -25.82 -8.88 -10.67
C TRP A 773 -27.03 -7.99 -10.33
N SER A 774 -26.72 -6.78 -9.85
CA SER A 774 -27.70 -5.72 -9.68
C SER A 774 -27.23 -4.44 -10.36
N ILE A 775 -28.15 -3.75 -11.03
CA ILE A 775 -27.93 -2.43 -11.64
C ILE A 775 -28.92 -1.47 -11.00
N SER A 776 -28.47 -0.68 -10.02
CA SER A 776 -29.31 0.28 -9.30
C SER A 776 -28.63 1.65 -9.24
N PRO A 777 -28.68 2.44 -10.32
CA PRO A 777 -28.10 3.78 -10.34
C PRO A 777 -28.65 4.67 -9.23
N GLN A 778 -27.76 5.45 -8.62
CA GLN A 778 -28.09 6.49 -7.65
C GLN A 778 -27.59 7.84 -8.20
N PRO A 779 -28.43 8.59 -8.93
CA PRO A 779 -27.95 9.75 -9.68
C PRO A 779 -27.54 10.96 -8.83
N GLY A 780 -28.13 11.14 -7.65
CA GLY A 780 -27.91 12.35 -6.83
C GLY A 780 -28.21 13.63 -7.62
N ASP A 781 -27.22 14.52 -7.71
CA ASP A 781 -27.27 15.76 -8.49
C ASP A 781 -26.74 15.64 -9.93
N LEU A 782 -26.27 14.46 -10.33
CA LEU A 782 -25.71 14.23 -11.66
C LEU A 782 -26.82 14.10 -12.72
N THR A 783 -26.52 14.52 -13.95
CA THR A 783 -27.47 14.50 -15.07
C THR A 783 -27.26 13.29 -16.00
N TRP A 784 -26.05 12.74 -16.03
CA TRP A 784 -25.72 11.51 -16.74
C TRP A 784 -24.53 10.80 -16.10
N ALA A 785 -24.48 9.48 -16.26
CA ALA A 785 -23.27 8.69 -16.07
C ALA A 785 -23.23 7.52 -17.06
N ARG A 786 -22.02 7.13 -17.47
CA ARG A 786 -21.77 6.01 -18.36
C ARG A 786 -20.49 5.31 -17.93
N GLY A 787 -20.45 4.00 -18.08
CA GLY A 787 -19.28 3.24 -17.75
C GLY A 787 -19.46 1.75 -17.97
N ARG A 788 -18.43 1.03 -17.57
CA ARG A 788 -18.32 -0.41 -17.72
C ARG A 788 -17.64 -0.99 -16.50
N VAL A 789 -18.16 -2.13 -16.03
CA VAL A 789 -17.50 -2.95 -15.00
C VAL A 789 -17.12 -4.29 -15.64
N PRO A 790 -15.86 -4.72 -15.52
CA PRO A 790 -15.43 -6.00 -16.05
C PRO A 790 -15.95 -7.14 -15.18
N THR A 791 -16.35 -8.24 -15.81
CA THR A 791 -16.76 -9.45 -15.09
C THR A 791 -16.16 -10.69 -15.76
N PRO A 792 -16.09 -11.83 -15.06
CA PRO A 792 -15.68 -13.12 -15.63
C PRO A 792 -16.50 -13.55 -16.85
N HIS A 793 -17.76 -13.10 -16.96
CA HIS A 793 -18.67 -13.45 -18.05
C HIS A 793 -18.60 -12.48 -19.25
N GLY A 794 -17.78 -11.43 -19.17
CA GLY A 794 -17.79 -10.30 -20.08
C GLY A 794 -18.24 -9.01 -19.39
N PRO A 795 -18.04 -7.83 -19.99
CA PRO A 795 -18.35 -6.58 -19.32
C PRO A 795 -19.85 -6.38 -19.14
N ILE A 796 -20.24 -5.72 -18.04
CA ILE A 796 -21.53 -5.06 -17.91
C ILE A 796 -21.33 -3.58 -18.24
N GLU A 797 -22.04 -3.07 -19.23
CA GLU A 797 -22.01 -1.67 -19.63
C GLU A 797 -23.32 -0.98 -19.26
N VAL A 798 -23.23 0.23 -18.72
CA VAL A 798 -24.39 1.04 -18.32
C VAL A 798 -24.20 2.47 -18.81
N SER A 799 -25.27 3.08 -19.31
CA SER A 799 -25.36 4.50 -19.64
C SER A 799 -26.72 5.01 -19.20
N TRP A 800 -26.78 6.06 -18.38
CA TRP A 800 -28.04 6.67 -18.01
C TRP A 800 -28.00 8.20 -18.12
N THR A 801 -29.18 8.79 -18.36
CA THR A 801 -29.43 10.23 -18.42
C THR A 801 -30.70 10.59 -17.65
N ARG A 802 -30.82 11.85 -17.24
CA ARG A 802 -32.01 12.41 -16.55
C ARG A 802 -32.66 13.52 -17.37
N PRO A 803 -33.49 13.18 -18.38
CA PRO A 803 -34.21 14.18 -19.16
C PRO A 803 -35.38 14.75 -18.34
N GLY A 804 -35.29 16.02 -17.93
CA GLY A 804 -36.30 16.64 -17.07
C GLY A 804 -36.41 15.89 -15.73
N ASP A 805 -37.64 15.51 -15.35
CA ASP A 805 -37.91 14.69 -14.16
C ASP A 805 -37.85 13.17 -14.41
N GLY A 806 -37.57 12.77 -15.66
CA GLY A 806 -37.50 11.37 -16.09
C GLY A 806 -36.12 10.74 -15.90
N PHE A 807 -36.03 9.46 -16.26
CA PHE A 807 -34.80 8.67 -16.21
C PHE A 807 -34.70 7.76 -17.43
N ALA A 808 -33.59 7.78 -18.15
CA ALA A 808 -33.33 6.87 -19.26
C ALA A 808 -32.06 6.07 -18.98
N LEU A 809 -32.13 4.75 -19.10
CA LEU A 809 -31.06 3.80 -18.84
C LEU A 809 -30.90 2.88 -20.05
N GLU A 810 -29.66 2.74 -20.51
CA GLU A 810 -29.22 1.72 -21.44
C GLU A 810 -28.24 0.81 -20.71
N LEU A 811 -28.35 -0.49 -20.94
CA LEU A 811 -27.44 -1.46 -20.36
C LEU A 811 -27.16 -2.59 -21.34
N THR A 812 -25.95 -3.13 -21.28
CA THR A 812 -25.55 -4.36 -21.96
C THR A 812 -24.99 -5.32 -20.92
N VAL A 813 -25.52 -6.54 -20.89
CA VAL A 813 -25.17 -7.56 -19.91
C VAL A 813 -24.77 -8.87 -20.63
N PRO A 814 -23.78 -9.61 -20.10
CA PRO A 814 -23.26 -10.80 -20.76
C PRO A 814 -24.22 -11.98 -20.70
N ASP A 815 -24.15 -12.84 -21.72
CA ASP A 815 -24.88 -14.10 -21.78
C ASP A 815 -24.53 -15.01 -20.59
N GLY A 816 -25.49 -15.82 -20.15
CA GLY A 816 -25.31 -16.74 -19.03
C GLY A 816 -25.38 -16.09 -17.64
N THR A 817 -25.61 -14.78 -17.56
CA THR A 817 -25.85 -14.06 -16.31
C THR A 817 -27.31 -13.59 -16.21
N HIS A 818 -27.76 -13.30 -14.99
CA HIS A 818 -29.09 -12.72 -14.76
C HIS A 818 -29.07 -11.76 -13.59
N GLY A 819 -30.01 -10.82 -13.52
CA GLY A 819 -29.95 -9.78 -12.51
C GLY A 819 -31.19 -8.94 -12.37
N THR A 820 -31.10 -7.96 -11.47
CA THR A 820 -32.17 -7.00 -11.19
C THR A 820 -31.71 -5.59 -11.52
N VAL A 821 -32.54 -4.87 -12.26
CA VAL A 821 -32.38 -3.44 -12.55
C VAL A 821 -33.35 -2.66 -11.66
N THR A 822 -32.86 -1.68 -10.92
CA THR A 822 -33.68 -0.77 -10.11
C THR A 822 -33.52 0.65 -10.64
N VAL A 823 -34.59 1.23 -11.18
CA VAL A 823 -34.60 2.60 -11.73
C VAL A 823 -35.29 3.58 -10.79
N PRO A 824 -34.80 4.83 -10.66
CA PRO A 824 -35.48 5.87 -9.89
C PRO A 824 -36.78 6.31 -10.56
N LEU A 825 -37.78 6.65 -9.75
CA LEU A 825 -39.08 7.19 -10.17
C LEU A 825 -39.17 8.71 -9.88
N PRO A 826 -39.91 9.48 -10.70
CA PRO A 826 -40.21 10.88 -10.44
C PRO A 826 -40.91 11.06 -9.08
N ARG A 827 -40.49 12.06 -8.29
CA ARG A 827 -41.07 12.33 -6.97
C ARG A 827 -42.52 12.84 -7.02
N GLU A 828 -42.90 13.51 -8.09
CA GLU A 828 -44.17 14.27 -8.18
C GLU A 828 -45.25 13.62 -9.06
N GLN A 829 -45.02 12.41 -9.61
CA GLN A 829 -46.02 11.74 -10.43
C GLN A 829 -46.75 10.62 -9.69
N ALA A 830 -48.08 10.71 -9.64
CA ALA A 830 -48.93 9.68 -9.04
C ALA A 830 -48.93 8.34 -9.81
N ARG A 831 -48.44 8.32 -11.07
CA ARG A 831 -48.37 7.14 -11.95
C ARG A 831 -47.22 7.26 -12.97
N PRO A 832 -45.99 6.88 -12.63
CA PRO A 832 -44.87 6.91 -13.58
C PRO A 832 -45.10 5.94 -14.74
N VAL A 833 -44.67 6.32 -15.95
CA VAL A 833 -44.71 5.44 -17.13
C VAL A 833 -43.33 4.85 -17.36
N ILE A 834 -43.24 3.51 -17.34
CA ILE A 834 -41.98 2.78 -17.56
C ILE A 834 -42.08 2.06 -18.91
N HIS A 835 -41.20 2.41 -19.84
CA HIS A 835 -41.00 1.66 -21.07
C HIS A 835 -39.73 0.82 -20.94
N PHE A 836 -39.84 -0.46 -21.30
CA PHE A 836 -38.73 -1.40 -21.35
C PHE A 836 -38.62 -1.98 -22.75
N LEU A 837 -37.44 -1.85 -23.37
CA LEU A 837 -37.12 -2.42 -24.67
C LEU A 837 -36.10 -3.54 -24.48
N SER A 838 -36.46 -4.73 -24.97
CA SER A 838 -35.67 -5.95 -24.94
C SER A 838 -35.20 -6.32 -26.36
N PRO A 839 -34.01 -6.93 -26.52
CA PRO A 839 -33.58 -7.48 -27.80
C PRO A 839 -34.33 -8.77 -28.17
N HIS A 840 -35.03 -9.38 -27.21
CA HIS A 840 -35.84 -10.59 -27.39
C HIS A 840 -37.32 -10.21 -27.60
N ALA A 841 -38.03 -10.95 -28.44
CA ALA A 841 -39.45 -10.72 -28.70
C ALA A 841 -40.27 -10.92 -27.42
N PRO A 842 -41.30 -10.09 -27.14
CA PRO A 842 -42.15 -10.29 -25.96
C PRO A 842 -42.84 -11.65 -26.09
N THR A 843 -42.45 -12.61 -25.26
CA THR A 843 -43.18 -13.86 -25.11
C THR A 843 -44.35 -13.61 -24.15
N ASP A 844 -45.49 -14.25 -24.41
CA ASP A 844 -46.72 -14.14 -23.59
C ASP A 844 -46.51 -14.64 -22.13
N ASP A 845 -45.34 -15.22 -21.82
CA ASP A 845 -44.95 -15.68 -20.49
C ASP A 845 -43.77 -14.85 -19.91
N GLY A 846 -44.09 -13.76 -19.23
CA GLY A 846 -43.45 -13.43 -17.95
C GLY A 846 -42.12 -12.64 -17.90
N GLU A 847 -41.75 -11.87 -18.93
CA GLU A 847 -40.41 -11.26 -18.97
C GLU A 847 -40.20 -10.03 -18.03
N TYR A 848 -41.25 -9.37 -17.50
CA TYR A 848 -41.09 -8.22 -16.58
C TYR A 848 -42.14 -8.20 -15.45
N ARG A 849 -41.68 -8.19 -14.19
CA ARG A 849 -42.51 -7.82 -13.02
C ARG A 849 -42.06 -6.47 -12.49
N VAL A 850 -42.72 -5.40 -12.92
CA VAL A 850 -42.52 -4.08 -12.30
C VAL A 850 -43.08 -4.12 -10.89
N ARG A 851 -42.20 -4.00 -9.90
CA ARG A 851 -42.57 -3.74 -8.51
C ARG A 851 -42.16 -2.32 -8.16
N THR A 852 -43.14 -1.47 -7.92
CA THR A 852 -42.90 -0.12 -7.38
C THR A 852 -42.71 -0.22 -5.87
N ARG A 853 -41.58 0.27 -5.35
CA ARG A 853 -41.29 0.36 -3.91
C ARG A 853 -40.87 1.80 -3.59
N GLY A 854 -41.80 2.61 -3.09
CA GLY A 854 -41.54 4.02 -2.85
C GLY A 854 -41.17 4.75 -4.14
N LEU A 855 -39.94 5.26 -4.22
CA LEU A 855 -39.41 6.07 -5.33
C LEU A 855 -38.55 5.27 -6.32
N VAL A 856 -38.68 3.95 -6.39
CA VAL A 856 -37.97 3.10 -7.35
C VAL A 856 -38.86 2.02 -7.97
N ALA A 857 -38.45 1.52 -9.13
CA ALA A 857 -39.04 0.35 -9.78
C ALA A 857 -37.99 -0.72 -10.09
N ASP A 858 -38.31 -1.97 -9.77
CA ASP A 858 -37.45 -3.13 -10.02
C ASP A 858 -37.88 -3.90 -11.29
N LEU A 859 -36.90 -4.33 -12.09
CA LEU A 859 -37.05 -5.17 -13.28
C LEU A 859 -36.08 -6.35 -13.21
N SER A 860 -36.53 -7.56 -13.57
CA SER A 860 -35.66 -8.74 -13.65
C SER A 860 -35.23 -8.98 -15.09
N ILE A 861 -33.95 -9.26 -15.30
CA ILE A 861 -33.36 -9.61 -16.60
C ILE A 861 -32.75 -11.01 -16.47
N THR A 862 -33.16 -11.93 -17.33
CA THR A 862 -32.78 -13.36 -17.26
C THR A 862 -31.90 -13.81 -18.42
N THR A 863 -31.68 -12.95 -19.41
CA THR A 863 -30.90 -13.24 -20.61
C THR A 863 -29.85 -12.16 -20.83
N GLY A 864 -28.80 -12.50 -21.60
CA GLY A 864 -27.82 -11.52 -22.06
C GLY A 864 -28.39 -10.67 -23.19
N GLY A 865 -27.81 -9.49 -23.38
CA GLY A 865 -28.18 -8.56 -24.45
C GLY A 865 -28.17 -7.09 -24.04
N SER A 866 -28.64 -6.25 -24.96
CA SER A 866 -28.75 -4.80 -24.77
C SER A 866 -30.19 -4.38 -24.53
N TYR A 867 -30.44 -3.68 -23.43
CA TYR A 867 -31.76 -3.26 -22.99
C TYR A 867 -31.83 -1.74 -22.84
N ARG A 868 -33.03 -1.18 -23.00
CA ARG A 868 -33.31 0.24 -22.72
C ARG A 868 -34.51 0.36 -21.78
N VAL A 869 -34.37 1.14 -20.73
CA VAL A 869 -35.43 1.47 -19.76
C VAL A 869 -35.63 2.98 -19.76
N THR A 870 -36.86 3.45 -19.94
CA THR A 870 -37.18 4.88 -19.79
C THR A 870 -38.33 5.06 -18.82
N VAL A 871 -38.16 5.96 -17.86
CA VAL A 871 -39.15 6.41 -16.90
C VAL A 871 -39.49 7.86 -17.22
N GLY A 872 -40.77 8.16 -17.44
CA GLY A 872 -41.27 9.51 -17.73
C GLY A 872 -42.46 9.89 -16.88
#